data_AF-A0A367YJG1-F1
#
_entry.id   AF-A0A367YJG1-F1
#
_cell.length_a   1.000
_cell.length_b   1.000
_cell.length_c   1.000
_cell.angle_alpha   90.00
_cell.angle_beta   90.00
_cell.angle_gamma   90.00
#
_symmetry.space_group_name_H-M   'P 1'
#
loop_
_entity.id
_entity.type
_entity.pdbx_description
1 polymer ?
#
loop_
_entity_poly.entity_id
_entity_poly.type
_entity_poly.pdbx_seq_one_letter_code
_entity_poly.pdbx_strand_id
1 'polypeptide(L)'
;MSPVDFKDKVVIITGAGGGLGKYYSLEFAKLGAKVVVNDLGGALNGQGGNSKAADVVVDEIVKNGGVAVADYNNVLDGDKIVETAVKNFGTVHVIINNAGILRDASMKKMTEKDYKLVIDVHLNGAFAVTKAAWPYFQKQKYGRIVNTSSPAGLYGNFGQANYASAKSALLGFAETLAKEGAKYNIKANAIAPLARSRMTESILPPPMLEKLGPEKVAPLVLYLSSAENELTGQFFEVAAGFYAQIRWERSGGVLFKPDQSFTAEVVAKRFSEILDYDDSRKPEYLKNQYPFMLNDYATLTNEARKLPANDASGAPTVSLKDKVVLITGAGAGLGKEYAKWFAKYGAKVVVNDFKDATKTVDEIKAAGGEAWPDQHDVAKDSEAIIKNVIDKYGTIDILVNNAGILRDRSFAKMSKQEWDSVQQVHLIGTFNLSRLAWPYFVEKQFGRIINITSTSGIYGNFGQANYSSSKAGILGLSKTMAIEGAKNNIKVNIVAPHAETAMTLTIFREQDKNLYHADQVAPLLVYLGTDDVPVTGETFEIGGGWIGNTRWQRAKGAVSHDEHTTVEFIKEHLNEITDFTTDTENPKSTTESSMAILSAVGGDDDDDDEDEEEDEGDEEEDEEDEEEDDPVWRFDDRDVILYNIALGATTKQLKYVYENDSDFQVIPTFGHLITFNSGKSQNSFAKLLRNFNPMLLLHGEHYLKVHSWPPPTEGEIKTTFEPIATTPKGTNVVIVHGSKSVDNKSGELIYSNEATYFIRNCQADNKVYADRPAFATNQFLAPKRAPDYQVDVPVSEDLAALYRLSGDRNPLHIDPNFAKGAKFPKPILHGMCTYGLSAKALIDKFGMFNEIKARFTGIVFPGETLRVLAWKESDDTIVFQTHVVDRGTIAINNAAIKLVGDKAKI
;
A
#
# COMPACT_ATOMS: atom_id res chain seq x y z
N MET A 1 -11.84 35.99 -13.24
CA MET A 1 -12.40 35.95 -11.87
C MET A 1 -11.43 36.66 -10.93
N SER A 2 -11.84 37.13 -9.75
CA SER A 2 -10.87 37.64 -8.76
C SER A 2 -10.04 36.48 -8.18
N PRO A 3 -8.76 36.70 -7.87
CA PRO A 3 -7.89 35.68 -7.27
C PRO A 3 -8.38 35.29 -5.88
N VAL A 4 -7.90 34.15 -5.36
CA VAL A 4 -8.25 33.70 -4.01
C VAL A 4 -7.65 34.66 -2.97
N ASP A 5 -8.51 35.23 -2.11
CA ASP A 5 -8.11 36.28 -1.16
C ASP A 5 -7.63 35.74 0.20
N PHE A 6 -6.43 36.16 0.60
CA PHE A 6 -5.87 35.94 1.95
C PHE A 6 -5.56 37.24 2.68
N LYS A 7 -5.98 38.40 2.16
CA LYS A 7 -5.65 39.69 2.75
C LYS A 7 -6.06 39.73 4.21
N ASP A 8 -5.10 40.10 5.05
CA ASP A 8 -5.22 40.25 6.50
C ASP A 8 -5.64 38.97 7.27
N LYS A 9 -5.68 37.79 6.62
CA LYS A 9 -5.88 36.53 7.34
C LYS A 9 -4.66 36.24 8.20
N VAL A 10 -4.90 35.85 9.44
CA VAL A 10 -3.85 35.49 10.40
C VAL A 10 -3.68 33.98 10.38
N VAL A 11 -2.48 33.53 10.02
CA VAL A 11 -2.18 32.13 9.74
C VAL A 11 -1.08 31.66 10.68
N ILE A 12 -1.36 30.63 11.48
CA ILE A 12 -0.34 29.95 12.28
C ILE A 12 0.10 28.71 11.52
N ILE A 13 1.42 28.56 11.32
CA ILE A 13 2.02 27.40 10.65
C ILE A 13 3.06 26.81 11.58
N THR A 14 2.85 25.55 11.99
CA THR A 14 3.75 24.85 12.90
C THR A 14 4.83 24.08 12.13
N GLY A 15 6.06 24.05 12.66
CA GLY A 15 7.22 23.44 11.98
C GLY A 15 7.55 24.19 10.70
N ALA A 16 7.60 25.52 10.78
CA ALA A 16 7.66 26.42 9.64
C ALA A 16 9.07 26.96 9.32
N GLY A 17 10.11 26.46 10.01
CA GLY A 17 11.50 26.87 9.77
C GLY A 17 12.11 26.27 8.50
N GLY A 18 11.49 25.23 7.91
CA GLY A 18 11.97 24.57 6.68
C GLY A 18 10.88 23.77 5.96
N GLY A 19 11.24 23.16 4.84
CA GLY A 19 10.38 22.27 4.05
C GLY A 19 9.01 22.87 3.69
N LEU A 20 7.96 22.05 3.79
CA LEU A 20 6.57 22.43 3.50
C LEU A 20 6.12 23.68 4.28
N GLY A 21 6.38 23.72 5.59
CA GLY A 21 5.93 24.79 6.46
C GLY A 21 6.55 26.15 6.12
N LYS A 22 7.85 26.17 5.78
CA LYS A 22 8.52 27.39 5.28
C LYS A 22 7.85 27.87 4.00
N TYR A 23 7.65 26.98 3.03
CA TYR A 23 7.09 27.34 1.74
C TYR A 23 5.65 27.89 1.88
N TYR A 24 4.80 27.25 2.69
CA TYR A 24 3.47 27.77 3.00
C TYR A 24 3.52 29.17 3.60
N SER A 25 4.47 29.43 4.51
CA SER A 25 4.63 30.74 5.16
C SER A 25 4.92 31.85 4.14
N LEU A 26 5.79 31.56 3.17
CA LEU A 26 6.12 32.49 2.09
C LEU A 26 4.90 32.74 1.19
N GLU A 27 4.21 31.69 0.75
CA GLU A 27 3.05 31.82 -0.15
C GLU A 27 1.87 32.56 0.49
N PHE A 28 1.51 32.23 1.74
CA PHE A 28 0.47 32.97 2.47
C PHE A 28 0.82 34.46 2.61
N ALA A 29 2.07 34.78 2.95
CA ALA A 29 2.51 36.16 3.10
C ALA A 29 2.52 36.93 1.77
N LYS A 30 2.93 36.29 0.66
CA LYS A 30 2.84 36.85 -0.70
C LYS A 30 1.40 37.25 -1.05
N LEU A 31 0.42 36.46 -0.61
CA LEU A 31 -1.01 36.72 -0.81
C LEU A 31 -1.62 37.68 0.24
N GLY A 32 -0.78 38.34 1.05
CA GLY A 32 -1.19 39.39 1.98
C GLY A 32 -1.70 38.91 3.34
N ALA A 33 -1.45 37.64 3.70
CA ALA A 33 -1.70 37.12 5.03
C ALA A 33 -0.68 37.64 6.06
N LYS A 34 -1.03 37.51 7.35
CA LYS A 34 -0.17 37.80 8.51
C LYS A 34 0.22 36.47 9.14
N VAL A 35 1.49 36.09 9.03
CA VAL A 35 1.94 34.73 9.33
C VAL A 35 2.62 34.66 10.70
N VAL A 36 2.23 33.69 11.52
CA VAL A 36 3.00 33.26 12.69
C VAL A 36 3.80 32.03 12.29
N VAL A 37 5.11 32.21 12.17
CA VAL A 37 6.07 31.17 11.79
C VAL A 37 6.55 30.49 13.07
N ASN A 38 5.95 29.35 13.40
CA ASN A 38 6.34 28.58 14.59
C ASN A 38 7.39 27.53 14.25
N ASP A 39 8.56 27.59 14.88
CA ASP A 39 9.55 26.52 14.83
C ASP A 39 10.40 26.42 16.11
N LEU A 40 10.59 25.20 16.60
CA LEU A 40 11.41 24.94 17.79
C LEU A 40 12.93 24.94 17.47
N GLY A 41 13.30 24.87 16.19
CA GLY A 41 14.68 24.92 15.71
C GLY A 41 15.39 23.56 15.63
N GLY A 42 14.65 22.45 15.54
CA GLY A 42 15.21 21.09 15.46
C GLY A 42 15.00 20.42 14.10
N ALA A 43 15.95 19.56 13.71
CA ALA A 43 15.85 18.76 12.49
C ALA A 43 14.72 17.70 12.59
N LEU A 44 14.34 17.07 11.46
CA LEU A 44 13.31 16.02 11.40
C LEU A 44 13.62 14.79 12.29
N ASN A 45 14.89 14.56 12.61
CA ASN A 45 15.34 13.54 13.56
C ASN A 45 15.40 14.06 15.01
N GLY A 46 14.94 15.28 15.31
CA GLY A 46 14.92 15.89 16.64
C GLY A 46 16.28 16.31 17.20
N GLN A 47 17.34 16.39 16.38
CA GLN A 47 18.65 16.92 16.77
C GLN A 47 18.84 18.37 16.30
N GLY A 48 19.71 19.12 17.00
CA GLY A 48 19.96 20.54 16.75
C GLY A 48 18.86 21.43 17.34
N GLY A 49 19.24 22.61 17.82
CA GLY A 49 18.33 23.54 18.49
C GLY A 49 18.77 24.96 18.20
N ASN A 50 18.47 25.45 17.01
CA ASN A 50 18.70 26.84 16.67
C ASN A 50 17.37 27.49 16.31
N SER A 51 16.77 28.18 17.29
CA SER A 51 15.51 28.91 17.15
C SER A 51 15.55 29.98 16.04
N LYS A 52 16.73 30.29 15.49
CA LYS A 52 16.91 31.12 14.29
C LYS A 52 16.16 30.64 13.05
N ALA A 53 15.75 29.37 12.97
CA ALA A 53 15.05 28.87 11.78
C ALA A 53 13.74 29.64 11.49
N ALA A 54 12.96 29.96 12.53
CA ALA A 54 11.76 30.78 12.37
C ALA A 54 12.11 32.23 11.99
N ASP A 55 13.15 32.80 12.61
CA ASP A 55 13.62 34.17 12.33
C ASP A 55 14.03 34.34 10.86
N VAL A 56 14.77 33.37 10.30
CA VAL A 56 15.21 33.40 8.90
C VAL A 56 14.02 33.49 7.93
N VAL A 57 12.96 32.73 8.19
CA VAL A 57 11.75 32.74 7.35
C VAL A 57 10.98 34.06 7.51
N VAL A 58 10.89 34.58 8.74
CA VAL A 58 10.25 35.88 9.01
C VAL A 58 11.00 37.02 8.33
N ASP A 59 12.33 37.04 8.41
CA ASP A 59 13.17 38.04 7.75
C ASP A 59 12.98 38.00 6.23
N GLU A 60 12.90 36.80 5.63
CA GLU A 60 12.61 36.61 4.21
C GLU A 60 11.24 37.17 3.83
N ILE A 61 10.20 36.90 4.64
CA ILE A 61 8.84 37.45 4.43
C ILE A 61 8.85 38.98 4.50
N VAL A 62 9.45 39.55 5.55
CA VAL A 62 9.48 41.01 5.77
C VAL A 62 10.27 41.71 4.67
N LYS A 63 11.41 41.14 4.26
CA LYS A 63 12.22 41.66 3.14
C LYS A 63 11.43 41.70 1.83
N ASN A 64 10.54 40.74 1.62
CA ASN A 64 9.67 40.65 0.45
C ASN A 64 8.33 41.40 0.63
N GLY A 65 8.21 42.25 1.65
CA GLY A 65 7.04 43.13 1.86
C GLY A 65 5.83 42.48 2.52
N GLY A 66 5.96 41.24 3.01
CA GLY A 66 4.92 40.55 3.78
C GLY A 66 4.93 40.90 5.27
N VAL A 67 4.00 40.29 6.02
CA VAL A 67 3.86 40.49 7.47
C VAL A 67 4.00 39.14 8.16
N ALA A 68 5.01 38.98 9.01
CA ALA A 68 5.19 37.78 9.81
C ALA A 68 5.81 38.07 11.18
N VAL A 69 5.62 37.13 12.11
CA VAL A 69 6.30 37.10 13.42
C VAL A 69 6.72 35.66 13.74
N ALA A 70 7.88 35.51 14.38
CA ALA A 70 8.39 34.20 14.78
C ALA A 70 7.72 33.76 16.09
N ASP A 71 7.54 32.45 16.23
CA ASP A 71 7.23 31.78 17.49
C ASP A 71 8.19 30.59 17.69
N TYR A 72 8.69 30.43 18.92
CA TYR A 72 9.73 29.45 19.24
C TYR A 72 9.25 28.33 20.16
N ASN A 73 7.93 28.25 20.41
CA ASN A 73 7.39 27.34 21.39
C ASN A 73 7.35 25.90 20.85
N ASN A 74 7.34 24.95 21.79
CA ASN A 74 7.01 23.57 21.45
C ASN A 74 5.53 23.50 21.05
N VAL A 75 5.15 22.69 20.07
CA VAL A 75 3.75 22.56 19.64
C VAL A 75 2.80 22.07 20.74
N LEU A 76 3.33 21.43 21.79
CA LEU A 76 2.56 21.09 22.99
C LEU A 76 2.17 22.33 23.83
N ASP A 77 2.91 23.43 23.73
CA ASP A 77 2.59 24.76 24.29
C ASP A 77 1.71 25.57 23.31
N GLY A 78 0.71 24.91 22.71
CA GLY A 78 -0.13 25.52 21.66
C GLY A 78 -0.90 26.77 22.12
N ASP A 79 -1.13 26.92 23.42
CA ASP A 79 -1.68 28.15 24.02
C ASP A 79 -0.76 29.35 23.81
N LYS A 80 0.56 29.19 23.97
CA LYS A 80 1.55 30.26 23.76
C LYS A 80 1.70 30.61 22.28
N ILE A 81 1.67 29.61 21.39
CA ILE A 81 1.71 29.84 19.94
C ILE A 81 0.53 30.72 19.48
N VAL A 82 -0.68 30.39 19.96
CA VAL A 82 -1.88 31.19 19.66
C VAL A 82 -1.81 32.55 20.36
N GLU A 83 -1.26 32.62 21.57
CA GLU A 83 -1.03 33.90 22.27
C GLU A 83 -0.14 34.84 21.44
N THR A 84 0.91 34.33 20.78
CA THR A 84 1.76 35.11 19.86
C THR A 84 0.95 35.69 18.70
N ALA A 85 0.07 34.90 18.07
CA ALA A 85 -0.83 35.40 17.01
C ALA A 85 -1.74 36.52 17.51
N VAL A 86 -2.34 36.33 18.69
CA VAL A 86 -3.29 37.28 19.29
C VAL A 86 -2.59 38.57 19.72
N LYS A 87 -1.39 38.49 20.31
CA LYS A 87 -0.60 39.67 20.71
C LYS A 87 -0.23 40.54 19.52
N ASN A 88 0.18 39.93 18.41
CA ASN A 88 0.68 40.66 17.25
C ASN A 88 -0.43 41.08 16.28
N PHE A 89 -1.48 40.26 16.13
CA PHE A 89 -2.48 40.43 15.07
C PHE A 89 -3.93 40.41 15.58
N GLY A 90 -4.16 40.28 16.89
CA GLY A 90 -5.46 40.41 17.55
C GLY A 90 -6.36 39.17 17.50
N THR A 91 -6.08 38.20 16.62
CA THR A 91 -6.84 36.94 16.48
C THR A 91 -6.02 35.90 15.70
N VAL A 92 -6.63 34.75 15.40
CA VAL A 92 -6.15 33.75 14.45
C VAL A 92 -7.30 33.35 13.51
N HIS A 93 -7.00 33.06 12.24
CA HIS A 93 -8.01 32.66 11.23
C HIS A 93 -7.74 31.26 10.65
N VAL A 94 -6.46 30.89 10.50
CA VAL A 94 -6.04 29.63 9.87
C VAL A 94 -5.01 28.93 10.77
N ILE A 95 -5.18 27.62 10.97
CA ILE A 95 -4.16 26.74 11.56
C ILE A 95 -3.69 25.73 10.51
N ILE A 96 -2.38 25.72 10.24
CA ILE A 96 -1.72 24.67 9.46
C ILE A 96 -0.95 23.79 10.43
N ASN A 97 -1.52 22.62 10.75
CA ASN A 97 -0.89 21.63 11.62
C ASN A 97 0.13 20.80 10.81
N ASN A 98 1.33 21.36 10.66
CA ASN A 98 2.39 20.80 9.80
C ASN A 98 3.57 20.20 10.59
N ALA A 99 3.85 20.67 11.81
CA ALA A 99 4.99 20.21 12.59
C ALA A 99 5.09 18.68 12.67
N GLY A 100 6.32 18.18 12.59
CA GLY A 100 6.56 16.76 12.53
C GLY A 100 7.97 16.32 12.94
N ILE A 101 8.09 15.04 13.26
CA ILE A 101 9.33 14.39 13.65
C ILE A 101 9.25 12.90 13.26
N LEU A 102 10.37 12.30 12.88
CA LEU A 102 10.46 10.86 12.58
C LEU A 102 11.26 10.12 13.66
N ARG A 103 10.80 8.91 14.00
CA ARG A 103 11.46 7.93 14.88
C ARG A 103 11.16 6.55 14.33
N ASP A 104 11.66 6.31 13.13
CA ASP A 104 11.34 5.12 12.36
C ASP A 104 12.06 3.91 12.95
N ALA A 105 11.29 2.86 13.21
CA ALA A 105 11.75 1.59 13.73
C ALA A 105 10.69 0.52 13.45
N SER A 106 11.10 -0.71 13.12
CA SER A 106 10.14 -1.82 13.06
C SER A 106 9.52 -2.09 14.43
N MET A 107 8.40 -2.79 14.49
CA MET A 107 7.72 -3.24 15.71
C MET A 107 8.66 -3.99 16.66
N LYS A 108 9.71 -4.65 16.14
CA LYS A 108 10.74 -5.31 16.94
C LYS A 108 11.62 -4.33 17.73
N LYS A 109 11.85 -3.13 17.18
CA LYS A 109 12.86 -2.17 17.67
C LYS A 109 12.24 -0.92 18.31
N MET A 110 11.04 -0.52 17.89
CA MET A 110 10.40 0.71 18.32
C MET A 110 10.11 0.69 19.82
N THR A 111 10.59 1.71 20.55
CA THR A 111 10.34 1.83 21.99
C THR A 111 9.05 2.62 22.27
N GLU A 112 8.54 2.53 23.49
CA GLU A 112 7.38 3.32 23.93
C GLU A 112 7.66 4.82 23.89
N LYS A 113 8.91 5.23 24.13
CA LYS A 113 9.33 6.63 24.05
C LYS A 113 9.32 7.13 22.61
N ASP A 114 9.83 6.33 21.66
CA ASP A 114 9.79 6.66 20.24
C ASP A 114 8.36 6.82 19.73
N TYR A 115 7.47 5.91 20.17
CA TYR A 115 6.07 5.97 19.82
C TYR A 115 5.40 7.22 20.38
N LYS A 116 5.52 7.45 21.69
CA LYS A 116 4.90 8.58 22.37
C LYS A 116 5.41 9.93 21.87
N LEU A 117 6.70 10.05 21.56
CA LEU A 117 7.29 11.29 21.04
C LEU A 117 6.66 11.71 19.70
N VAL A 118 6.53 10.77 18.76
CA VAL A 118 5.92 11.04 17.45
C VAL A 118 4.44 11.37 17.59
N ILE A 119 3.70 10.64 18.43
CA ILE A 119 2.30 10.98 18.77
C ILE A 119 2.20 12.38 19.37
N ASP A 120 3.12 12.74 20.28
CA ASP A 120 3.09 14.04 20.95
C ASP A 120 3.25 15.20 19.98
N VAL A 121 4.24 15.15 19.09
CA VAL A 121 4.50 16.24 18.14
C VAL A 121 3.37 16.36 17.12
N HIS A 122 2.99 15.27 16.48
CA HIS A 122 2.06 15.32 15.35
C HIS A 122 0.60 15.47 15.78
N LEU A 123 0.17 14.69 16.77
CA LEU A 123 -1.24 14.62 17.16
C LEU A 123 -1.54 15.53 18.37
N ASN A 124 -0.73 15.45 19.42
CA ASN A 124 -0.99 16.26 20.63
C ASN A 124 -0.61 17.73 20.44
N GLY A 125 0.37 18.02 19.60
CA GLY A 125 0.68 19.37 19.14
C GLY A 125 -0.48 19.98 18.36
N ALA A 126 -1.04 19.23 17.39
CA ALA A 126 -2.22 19.67 16.64
C ALA A 126 -3.42 19.90 17.57
N PHE A 127 -3.66 19.02 18.54
CA PHE A 127 -4.67 19.23 19.57
C PHE A 127 -4.43 20.54 20.33
N ALA A 128 -3.23 20.76 20.87
CA ALA A 128 -2.93 21.91 21.72
C ALA A 128 -3.13 23.24 20.98
N VAL A 129 -2.56 23.38 19.78
CA VAL A 129 -2.67 24.59 18.96
C VAL A 129 -4.11 24.83 18.53
N THR A 130 -4.77 23.80 17.99
CA THR A 130 -6.16 23.92 17.51
C THR A 130 -7.12 24.22 18.66
N LYS A 131 -6.89 23.62 19.84
CA LYS A 131 -7.70 23.86 21.04
C LYS A 131 -7.59 25.31 21.51
N ALA A 132 -6.39 25.88 21.48
CA ALA A 132 -6.16 27.27 21.84
C ALA A 132 -6.75 28.26 20.82
N ALA A 133 -6.74 27.92 19.52
CA ALA A 133 -7.32 28.73 18.46
C ALA A 133 -8.87 28.71 18.45
N TRP A 134 -9.47 27.58 18.85
CA TRP A 134 -10.91 27.34 18.80
C TRP A 134 -11.80 28.46 19.38
N PRO A 135 -11.55 29.02 20.58
CA PRO A 135 -12.39 30.11 21.11
C PRO A 135 -12.37 31.37 20.23
N TYR A 136 -11.24 31.69 19.58
CA TYR A 136 -11.14 32.81 18.65
C TYR A 136 -11.94 32.56 17.38
N PHE A 137 -11.83 31.36 16.82
CA PHE A 137 -12.63 30.93 15.68
C PHE A 137 -14.14 30.99 15.97
N GLN A 138 -14.57 30.49 17.13
CA GLN A 138 -15.97 30.53 17.55
C GLN A 138 -16.48 31.96 17.70
N LYS A 139 -15.69 32.85 18.31
CA LYS A 139 -16.05 34.25 18.54
C LYS A 139 -16.24 35.01 17.24
N GLN A 140 -15.33 34.84 16.28
CA GLN A 140 -15.39 35.53 14.99
C GLN A 140 -16.24 34.81 13.93
N LYS A 141 -16.75 33.61 14.25
CA LYS A 141 -17.55 32.75 13.34
C LYS A 141 -16.83 32.47 12.02
N TYR A 142 -15.53 32.20 12.11
CA TYR A 142 -14.70 31.80 10.98
C TYR A 142 -13.44 31.09 11.47
N GLY A 143 -13.08 29.99 10.81
CA GLY A 143 -11.79 29.32 10.98
C GLY A 143 -11.50 28.35 9.83
N ARG A 144 -10.23 28.12 9.54
CA ARG A 144 -9.77 27.08 8.62
C ARG A 144 -8.64 26.27 9.26
N ILE A 145 -8.71 24.97 9.11
CA ILE A 145 -7.75 24.03 9.71
C ILE A 145 -7.32 23.05 8.63
N VAL A 146 -6.01 22.95 8.41
CA VAL A 146 -5.42 21.91 7.56
C VAL A 146 -4.53 21.03 8.42
N ASN A 147 -4.87 19.74 8.50
CA ASN A 147 -4.05 18.75 9.16
C ASN A 147 -3.16 18.04 8.14
N THR A 148 -1.84 18.05 8.35
CA THR A 148 -0.91 17.31 7.49
C THR A 148 -0.89 15.84 7.92
N SER A 149 -1.64 15.00 7.21
CA SER A 149 -1.54 13.54 7.26
C SER A 149 -0.41 13.05 6.36
N SER A 150 -0.47 11.81 5.87
CA SER A 150 0.47 11.23 4.90
C SER A 150 -0.11 9.94 4.31
N PRO A 151 0.45 9.43 3.20
CA PRO A 151 0.14 8.09 2.71
C PRO A 151 0.33 6.99 3.78
N ALA A 152 1.34 7.12 4.65
CA ALA A 152 1.52 6.20 5.78
C ALA A 152 0.34 6.23 6.79
N GLY A 153 -0.31 7.39 6.98
CA GLY A 153 -1.53 7.51 7.77
C GLY A 153 -2.76 6.84 7.11
N LEU A 154 -2.82 6.86 5.77
CA LEU A 154 -3.90 6.23 5.00
C LEU A 154 -3.74 4.70 4.94
N TYR A 155 -2.53 4.23 4.64
CA TYR A 155 -2.30 2.83 4.22
C TYR A 155 -1.44 2.02 5.20
N GLY A 156 -0.86 2.66 6.22
CA GLY A 156 0.25 2.07 6.98
C GLY A 156 1.54 2.11 6.16
N ASN A 157 2.67 2.04 6.86
CA ASN A 157 3.99 1.90 6.24
C ASN A 157 4.95 1.13 7.17
N PHE A 158 5.82 0.31 6.58
CA PHE A 158 6.79 -0.50 7.33
C PHE A 158 7.72 0.38 8.16
N GLY A 159 7.96 0.02 9.43
CA GLY A 159 8.89 0.75 10.30
C GLY A 159 8.35 2.07 10.84
N GLN A 160 7.09 2.39 10.56
CA GLN A 160 6.49 3.70 10.86
C GLN A 160 5.22 3.57 11.71
N ALA A 161 5.16 2.60 12.62
CA ALA A 161 3.96 2.33 13.42
C ALA A 161 3.48 3.58 14.19
N ASN A 162 4.40 4.34 14.77
CA ASN A 162 4.14 5.61 15.45
C ASN A 162 3.66 6.72 14.50
N TYR A 163 4.35 6.92 13.39
CA TYR A 163 4.04 7.95 12.41
C TYR A 163 2.70 7.68 11.70
N ALA A 164 2.47 6.46 11.22
CA ALA A 164 1.20 6.02 10.67
C ALA A 164 0.05 6.21 11.66
N SER A 165 0.26 5.88 12.94
CA SER A 165 -0.74 6.12 13.99
C SER A 165 -1.08 7.60 14.14
N ALA A 166 -0.08 8.48 14.24
CA ALA A 166 -0.31 9.91 14.39
C ALA A 166 -1.02 10.52 13.16
N LYS A 167 -0.56 10.16 11.96
CA LYS A 167 -1.08 10.70 10.70
C LYS A 167 -2.50 10.19 10.40
N SER A 168 -2.81 8.94 10.74
CA SER A 168 -4.17 8.41 10.67
C SER A 168 -5.09 9.06 11.72
N ALA A 169 -4.60 9.30 12.94
CA ALA A 169 -5.37 9.98 13.99
C ALA A 169 -5.81 11.40 13.62
N LEU A 170 -4.99 12.10 12.83
CA LEU A 170 -5.30 13.44 12.32
C LEU A 170 -6.46 13.46 11.30
N LEU A 171 -6.79 12.32 10.67
CA LEU A 171 -7.94 12.17 9.77
C LEU A 171 -9.25 12.27 10.57
N GLY A 172 -9.43 11.39 11.56
CA GLY A 172 -10.59 11.42 12.46
C GLY A 172 -10.67 12.70 13.29
N PHE A 173 -9.52 13.33 13.57
CA PHE A 173 -9.49 14.66 14.19
C PHE A 173 -10.09 15.72 13.25
N ALA A 174 -9.69 15.75 11.98
CA ALA A 174 -10.19 16.71 11.00
C ALA A 174 -11.71 16.56 10.76
N GLU A 175 -12.21 15.33 10.60
CA GLU A 175 -13.65 15.07 10.46
C GLU A 175 -14.45 15.52 11.69
N THR A 176 -13.91 15.30 12.89
CA THR A 176 -14.56 15.71 14.14
C THR A 176 -14.62 17.23 14.25
N LEU A 177 -13.50 17.92 13.99
CA LEU A 177 -13.43 19.37 13.99
C LEU A 177 -14.37 19.97 12.94
N ALA A 178 -14.48 19.35 11.75
CA ALA A 178 -15.43 19.77 10.72
C ALA A 178 -16.88 19.71 11.22
N LYS A 179 -17.27 18.60 11.87
CA LYS A 179 -18.61 18.43 12.45
C LYS A 179 -18.90 19.42 13.58
N GLU A 180 -17.96 19.65 14.49
CA GLU A 180 -18.14 20.63 15.58
C GLU A 180 -18.11 22.08 15.11
N GLY A 181 -17.30 22.33 14.10
CA GLY A 181 -16.99 23.65 13.55
C GLY A 181 -18.04 24.21 12.61
N ALA A 182 -18.85 23.36 11.97
CA ALA A 182 -19.81 23.74 10.94
C ALA A 182 -20.68 24.95 11.33
N LYS A 183 -21.27 24.93 12.52
CA LYS A 183 -22.15 26.02 13.02
C LYS A 183 -21.42 27.35 13.30
N TYR A 184 -20.10 27.35 13.28
CA TYR A 184 -19.23 28.51 13.48
C TYR A 184 -18.46 28.88 12.20
N ASN A 185 -18.80 28.30 11.04
CA ASN A 185 -18.05 28.39 9.78
C ASN A 185 -16.56 28.04 9.94
N ILE A 186 -16.28 27.06 10.78
CA ILE A 186 -14.94 26.48 10.93
C ILE A 186 -14.91 25.22 10.08
N LYS A 187 -13.99 25.18 9.11
CA LYS A 187 -13.79 24.01 8.23
C LYS A 187 -12.44 23.38 8.53
N ALA A 188 -12.40 22.05 8.54
CA ALA A 188 -11.19 21.29 8.81
C ALA A 188 -11.04 20.18 7.77
N ASN A 189 -9.87 20.07 7.15
CA ASN A 189 -9.55 19.05 6.14
C ASN A 189 -8.16 18.47 6.41
N ALA A 190 -7.85 17.33 5.81
CA ALA A 190 -6.52 16.75 5.86
C ALA A 190 -5.94 16.55 4.46
N ILE A 191 -4.63 16.77 4.33
CA ILE A 191 -3.87 16.42 3.12
C ILE A 191 -2.94 15.26 3.44
N ALA A 192 -2.69 14.40 2.46
CA ALA A 192 -1.76 13.29 2.53
C ALA A 192 -0.70 13.45 1.41
N PRO A 193 0.25 14.39 1.58
CA PRO A 193 1.26 14.62 0.57
C PRO A 193 2.22 13.44 0.48
N LEU A 194 2.54 12.99 -0.73
CA LEU A 194 3.67 12.10 -0.96
C LEU A 194 4.96 12.93 -0.80
N ALA A 195 5.92 12.40 -0.06
CA ALA A 195 7.20 13.06 0.18
C ALA A 195 8.33 12.23 -0.43
N ARG A 196 9.45 12.88 -0.79
CA ARG A 196 10.69 12.17 -1.09
C ARG A 196 11.16 11.38 0.14
N SER A 197 11.53 10.13 -0.10
CA SER A 197 11.98 9.11 0.84
C SER A 197 12.75 8.06 0.07
N ARG A 198 13.58 7.23 0.72
CA ARG A 198 14.28 6.11 0.07
C ARG A 198 13.34 5.21 -0.75
N MET A 199 12.13 4.94 -0.25
CA MET A 199 11.11 4.15 -0.95
C MET A 199 10.62 4.85 -2.23
N THR A 200 10.34 6.15 -2.16
CA THR A 200 9.92 6.90 -3.35
C THR A 200 11.09 7.15 -4.29
N GLU A 201 12.33 7.28 -3.81
CA GLU A 201 13.53 7.39 -4.65
C GLU A 201 13.79 6.10 -5.43
N SER A 202 13.50 4.94 -4.83
CA SER A 202 13.60 3.64 -5.52
C SER A 202 12.46 3.38 -6.52
N ILE A 203 11.39 4.17 -6.50
CA ILE A 203 10.17 3.96 -7.31
C ILE A 203 9.98 5.07 -8.36
N LEU A 204 10.38 6.31 -8.04
CA LEU A 204 10.11 7.51 -8.84
C LEU A 204 11.38 7.95 -9.57
N PRO A 205 11.29 8.31 -10.87
CA PRO A 205 12.44 8.80 -11.63
C PRO A 205 12.87 10.21 -11.14
N PRO A 206 14.16 10.60 -11.33
CA PRO A 206 14.67 11.89 -10.86
C PRO A 206 13.85 13.13 -11.23
N PRO A 207 13.33 13.30 -12.47
CA PRO A 207 12.49 14.46 -12.82
C PRO A 207 11.16 14.51 -12.04
N MET A 208 10.65 13.36 -11.58
CA MET A 208 9.44 13.31 -10.75
C MET A 208 9.75 13.49 -9.28
N LEU A 209 10.91 13.04 -8.82
CA LEU A 209 11.43 13.44 -7.52
C LEU A 209 11.57 14.95 -7.48
N GLU A 210 12.17 15.58 -8.50
CA GLU A 210 12.25 17.05 -8.66
C GLU A 210 10.89 17.74 -8.48
N LYS A 211 9.84 17.20 -9.11
CA LYS A 211 8.45 17.68 -8.97
C LYS A 211 7.78 17.36 -7.62
N LEU A 212 8.35 16.50 -6.77
CA LEU A 212 7.88 16.25 -5.40
C LEU A 212 8.37 17.33 -4.42
N GLY A 213 8.07 18.58 -4.72
CA GLY A 213 8.41 19.71 -3.87
C GLY A 213 7.19 20.37 -3.21
N PRO A 214 7.44 21.25 -2.22
CA PRO A 214 6.41 22.02 -1.55
C PRO A 214 5.51 22.84 -2.47
N GLU A 215 6.04 23.29 -3.61
CA GLU A 215 5.34 24.05 -4.65
C GLU A 215 4.15 23.30 -5.26
N LYS A 216 4.19 21.95 -5.26
CA LYS A 216 3.07 21.11 -5.70
C LYS A 216 2.06 20.79 -4.61
N VAL A 217 2.35 21.12 -3.36
CA VAL A 217 1.46 20.82 -2.23
C VAL A 217 0.75 22.09 -1.76
N ALA A 218 1.46 23.22 -1.76
CA ALA A 218 0.97 24.51 -1.27
C ALA A 218 -0.34 24.98 -1.90
N PRO A 219 -0.60 24.79 -3.21
CA PRO A 219 -1.84 25.27 -3.83
C PRO A 219 -3.10 24.71 -3.17
N LEU A 220 -3.13 23.41 -2.88
CA LEU A 220 -4.28 22.80 -2.20
C LEU A 220 -4.37 23.27 -0.74
N VAL A 221 -3.25 23.43 -0.05
CA VAL A 221 -3.21 23.95 1.33
C VAL A 221 -3.77 25.37 1.40
N LEU A 222 -3.36 26.24 0.48
CA LEU A 222 -3.91 27.59 0.33
C LEU A 222 -5.42 27.50 0.09
N TYR A 223 -5.85 26.76 -0.95
CA TYR A 223 -7.27 26.67 -1.31
C TYR A 223 -8.12 26.24 -0.11
N LEU A 224 -7.76 25.14 0.56
CA LEU A 224 -8.49 24.62 1.73
C LEU A 224 -8.51 25.60 2.92
N SER A 225 -7.53 26.52 2.97
CA SER A 225 -7.40 27.57 3.98
C SER A 225 -8.11 28.88 3.63
N SER A 226 -8.70 28.98 2.44
CA SER A 226 -9.36 30.20 1.96
C SER A 226 -10.77 30.38 2.52
N ALA A 227 -11.31 31.59 2.43
CA ALA A 227 -12.71 31.85 2.72
C ALA A 227 -13.65 31.24 1.67
N GLU A 228 -13.19 31.10 0.42
CA GLU A 228 -13.95 30.56 -0.71
C GLU A 228 -14.12 29.04 -0.65
N ASN A 229 -13.21 28.32 0.03
CA ASN A 229 -13.33 26.88 0.20
C ASN A 229 -14.61 26.50 0.98
N GLU A 230 -15.41 25.65 0.36
CA GLU A 230 -16.60 25.04 0.96
C GLU A 230 -16.39 23.61 1.48
N LEU A 231 -15.32 22.93 1.06
CA LEU A 231 -14.99 21.56 1.47
C LEU A 231 -14.61 21.52 2.96
N THR A 232 -15.17 20.54 3.68
CA THR A 232 -14.89 20.32 5.10
C THR A 232 -15.05 18.85 5.45
N GLY A 233 -14.20 18.35 6.34
CA GLY A 233 -14.17 16.95 6.76
C GLY A 233 -13.65 16.01 5.67
N GLN A 234 -12.86 16.52 4.72
CA GLN A 234 -12.40 15.78 3.55
C GLN A 234 -10.89 15.50 3.59
N PHE A 235 -10.45 14.50 2.82
CA PHE A 235 -9.05 14.09 2.69
C PHE A 235 -8.60 14.15 1.24
N PHE A 236 -7.33 14.47 1.02
CA PHE A 236 -6.78 14.62 -0.33
C PHE A 236 -5.38 14.02 -0.41
N GLU A 237 -5.12 13.21 -1.44
CA GLU A 237 -3.76 12.86 -1.82
C GLU A 237 -3.20 13.92 -2.77
N VAL A 238 -1.92 14.24 -2.57
CA VAL A 238 -1.24 15.30 -3.33
C VAL A 238 0.20 14.89 -3.60
N ALA A 239 0.63 14.92 -4.86
CA ALA A 239 2.00 14.61 -5.23
C ALA A 239 2.32 15.08 -6.65
N ALA A 240 3.46 15.74 -6.85
CA ALA A 240 3.99 16.04 -8.18
C ALA A 240 3.00 16.70 -9.17
N GLY A 241 2.09 17.55 -8.67
CA GLY A 241 1.06 18.21 -9.48
C GLY A 241 -0.27 17.48 -9.56
N PHE A 242 -0.38 16.25 -9.06
CA PHE A 242 -1.64 15.52 -8.90
C PHE A 242 -2.38 15.93 -7.63
N TYR A 243 -3.70 16.09 -7.74
CA TYR A 243 -4.61 16.39 -6.64
C TYR A 243 -5.88 15.55 -6.76
N ALA A 244 -6.17 14.71 -5.76
CA ALA A 244 -7.42 13.94 -5.74
C ALA A 244 -7.98 13.84 -4.33
N GLN A 245 -9.30 14.00 -4.21
CA GLN A 245 -10.01 13.64 -2.99
C GLN A 245 -9.98 12.12 -2.80
N ILE A 246 -9.78 11.69 -1.56
CA ILE A 246 -9.91 10.30 -1.14
C ILE A 246 -10.96 10.21 -0.02
N ARG A 247 -11.85 9.22 -0.10
CA ARG A 247 -12.97 9.03 0.82
C ARG A 247 -13.11 7.57 1.23
N TRP A 248 -13.91 7.34 2.25
CA TRP A 248 -14.31 6.00 2.64
C TRP A 248 -15.31 5.41 1.66
N GLU A 249 -15.09 4.17 1.26
CA GLU A 249 -16.07 3.30 0.62
C GLU A 249 -16.33 2.13 1.55
N ARG A 250 -17.60 1.92 1.91
CA ARG A 250 -18.03 0.80 2.75
C ARG A 250 -18.84 -0.15 1.89
N SER A 251 -18.46 -1.43 1.88
CA SER A 251 -19.19 -2.45 1.14
C SER A 251 -20.64 -2.52 1.64
N GLY A 252 -21.54 -2.92 0.75
CA GLY A 252 -22.92 -3.21 1.12
C GLY A 252 -23.04 -4.26 2.24
N GLY A 253 -22.02 -5.11 2.38
CA GLY A 253 -21.91 -6.09 3.45
C GLY A 253 -22.92 -7.22 3.31
N VAL A 254 -23.15 -7.88 4.44
CA VAL A 254 -23.91 -9.14 4.54
C VAL A 254 -24.78 -9.14 5.79
N LEU A 255 -25.99 -9.67 5.68
CA LEU A 255 -26.88 -9.91 6.81
C LEU A 255 -26.83 -11.39 7.26
N PHE A 256 -26.81 -11.56 8.58
CA PHE A 256 -26.91 -12.79 9.33
C PHE A 256 -28.09 -12.66 10.28
N LYS A 257 -28.91 -13.70 10.41
CA LYS A 257 -30.01 -13.68 11.38
C LYS A 257 -29.41 -13.56 12.80
N PRO A 258 -29.78 -12.54 13.60
CA PRO A 258 -29.13 -12.28 14.89
C PRO A 258 -29.68 -13.19 16.00
N ASP A 259 -29.48 -14.49 15.87
CA ASP A 259 -29.84 -15.52 16.86
C ASP A 259 -28.69 -16.52 17.08
N GLN A 260 -28.96 -17.63 17.76
CA GLN A 260 -27.95 -18.65 18.09
C GLN A 260 -27.29 -19.31 16.87
N SER A 261 -27.90 -19.22 15.67
CA SER A 261 -27.30 -19.71 14.43
C SER A 261 -26.22 -18.77 13.87
N PHE A 262 -26.10 -17.54 14.39
CA PHE A 262 -25.02 -16.62 14.01
C PHE A 262 -23.72 -17.03 14.70
N THR A 263 -23.02 -17.99 14.12
CA THR A 263 -21.78 -18.56 14.65
C THR A 263 -20.54 -18.10 13.87
N ALA A 264 -19.35 -18.37 14.38
CA ALA A 264 -18.10 -18.05 13.67
C ALA A 264 -17.96 -18.86 12.36
N GLU A 265 -18.52 -20.06 12.31
CA GLU A 265 -18.53 -20.94 11.14
C GLU A 265 -19.33 -20.34 9.98
N VAL A 266 -20.50 -19.74 10.25
CA VAL A 266 -21.25 -19.07 9.16
C VAL A 266 -20.55 -17.79 8.70
N VAL A 267 -19.85 -17.08 9.60
CA VAL A 267 -18.98 -15.97 9.19
C VAL A 267 -17.88 -16.49 8.27
N ALA A 268 -17.21 -17.58 8.63
CA ALA A 268 -16.16 -18.20 7.82
C ALA A 268 -16.67 -18.59 6.42
N LYS A 269 -17.84 -19.25 6.35
CA LYS A 269 -18.49 -19.68 5.10
C LYS A 269 -18.79 -18.50 4.17
N ARG A 270 -19.21 -17.37 4.73
CA ARG A 270 -19.67 -16.19 3.98
C ARG A 270 -18.68 -15.03 4.02
N PHE A 271 -17.43 -15.30 4.38
CA PHE A 271 -16.48 -14.24 4.67
C PHE A 271 -16.16 -13.39 3.43
N SER A 272 -16.02 -14.03 2.27
CA SER A 272 -15.75 -13.34 1.01
C SER A 272 -16.85 -12.34 0.63
N GLU A 273 -18.12 -12.62 0.93
CA GLU A 273 -19.26 -11.72 0.66
C GLU A 273 -19.15 -10.38 1.42
N ILE A 274 -18.44 -10.35 2.56
CA ILE A 274 -18.23 -9.14 3.38
C ILE A 274 -17.28 -8.17 2.67
N LEU A 275 -16.26 -8.70 1.99
CA LEU A 275 -15.26 -7.94 1.23
C LEU A 275 -15.67 -7.74 -0.24
N ASP A 276 -16.85 -8.23 -0.63
CA ASP A 276 -17.35 -8.08 -1.98
C ASP A 276 -18.05 -6.72 -2.18
N TYR A 277 -17.42 -5.91 -3.03
CA TYR A 277 -17.91 -4.59 -3.44
C TYR A 277 -18.78 -4.65 -4.72
N ASP A 278 -18.98 -5.82 -5.35
CA ASP A 278 -20.05 -5.96 -6.33
C ASP A 278 -21.39 -6.01 -5.59
N ASP A 279 -22.14 -4.91 -5.68
CA ASP A 279 -23.46 -4.80 -5.09
C ASP A 279 -24.58 -4.90 -6.11
N SER A 280 -24.30 -5.19 -7.38
CA SER A 280 -25.23 -5.04 -8.51
C SER A 280 -26.58 -5.72 -8.27
N ARG A 281 -26.57 -6.86 -7.57
CA ARG A 281 -27.76 -7.67 -7.20
C ARG A 281 -28.28 -7.45 -5.79
N LYS A 282 -27.58 -6.67 -4.95
CA LYS A 282 -27.97 -6.39 -3.56
C LYS A 282 -29.10 -5.36 -3.51
N PRO A 283 -30.03 -5.47 -2.54
CA PRO A 283 -31.06 -4.47 -2.31
C PRO A 283 -30.47 -3.14 -1.82
N GLU A 284 -31.24 -2.05 -1.89
CA GLU A 284 -30.79 -0.68 -1.57
C GLU A 284 -30.06 -0.56 -0.22
N TYR A 285 -30.60 -1.19 0.84
CA TYR A 285 -30.02 -1.14 2.18
C TYR A 285 -28.71 -1.95 2.32
N LEU A 286 -28.30 -2.69 1.29
CA LEU A 286 -27.02 -3.41 1.17
C LEU A 286 -26.26 -2.99 -0.09
N LYS A 287 -26.48 -1.78 -0.60
CA LYS A 287 -25.60 -1.15 -1.59
C LYS A 287 -24.34 -0.61 -0.91
N ASN A 288 -23.25 -0.53 -1.66
CA ASN A 288 -22.04 0.15 -1.22
C ASN A 288 -22.38 1.60 -0.87
N GLN A 289 -21.72 2.10 0.15
CA GLN A 289 -21.93 3.45 0.66
C GLN A 289 -20.63 4.23 0.62
N TYR A 290 -20.78 5.55 0.59
CA TYR A 290 -19.68 6.51 0.77
C TYR A 290 -19.93 7.29 2.06
N PRO A 291 -19.76 6.63 3.23
CA PRO A 291 -20.34 7.08 4.49
C PRO A 291 -19.60 8.25 5.13
N PHE A 292 -20.36 9.01 5.92
CA PHE A 292 -19.86 10.03 6.86
C PHE A 292 -20.25 9.71 8.32
N MET A 293 -20.83 8.53 8.56
CA MET A 293 -21.24 8.03 9.87
C MET A 293 -21.44 6.50 9.84
N LEU A 294 -21.75 5.93 11.00
CA LEU A 294 -22.16 4.53 11.13
C LEU A 294 -23.34 4.17 10.22
N ASN A 295 -23.48 2.89 9.88
CA ASN A 295 -24.55 2.41 9.01
C ASN A 295 -25.95 2.54 9.65
N ASP A 296 -27.01 2.42 8.85
CA ASP A 296 -28.38 2.38 9.35
C ASP A 296 -28.68 1.02 10.00
N TYR A 297 -28.11 0.83 11.19
CA TYR A 297 -28.24 -0.40 11.96
C TYR A 297 -29.68 -0.72 12.36
N ALA A 298 -30.59 0.26 12.38
CA ALA A 298 -32.00 0.03 12.67
C ALA A 298 -32.68 -0.71 11.52
N THR A 299 -32.50 -0.23 10.28
CA THR A 299 -32.99 -0.93 9.08
C THR A 299 -32.31 -2.29 8.92
N LEU A 300 -30.98 -2.34 9.05
CA LEU A 300 -30.21 -3.57 8.86
C LEU A 300 -30.61 -4.68 9.83
N THR A 301 -30.76 -4.37 11.13
CA THR A 301 -31.19 -5.40 12.10
C THR A 301 -32.65 -5.82 11.87
N ASN A 302 -33.51 -4.91 11.42
CA ASN A 302 -34.89 -5.24 11.07
C ASN A 302 -34.94 -6.27 9.94
N GLU A 303 -34.16 -6.06 8.87
CA GLU A 303 -34.09 -7.00 7.75
C GLU A 303 -33.39 -8.31 8.14
N ALA A 304 -32.30 -8.24 8.91
CA ALA A 304 -31.59 -9.42 9.40
C ALA A 304 -32.51 -10.36 10.19
N ARG A 305 -33.42 -9.81 11.00
CA ARG A 305 -34.37 -10.59 11.81
C ARG A 305 -35.40 -11.34 10.97
N LYS A 306 -35.70 -10.87 9.75
CA LYS A 306 -36.64 -11.53 8.82
C LYS A 306 -36.03 -12.76 8.13
N LEU A 307 -34.70 -12.87 8.10
CA LEU A 307 -34.02 -14.01 7.49
C LEU A 307 -34.36 -15.34 8.18
N PRO A 308 -34.27 -16.48 7.48
CA PRO A 308 -34.25 -17.80 8.11
C PRO A 308 -32.99 -17.98 8.97
N ALA A 309 -32.95 -19.04 9.77
CA ALA A 309 -31.75 -19.40 10.52
C ALA A 309 -30.53 -19.50 9.57
N ASN A 310 -29.36 -19.10 10.07
CA ASN A 310 -28.14 -19.09 9.29
C ASN A 310 -27.70 -20.52 8.95
N ASP A 311 -27.41 -20.78 7.68
CA ASP A 311 -27.02 -22.10 7.20
C ASP A 311 -25.50 -22.36 7.35
N ALA A 312 -25.14 -23.13 8.38
CA ALA A 312 -23.78 -23.56 8.64
C ALA A 312 -23.38 -24.86 7.91
N SER A 313 -24.23 -25.43 7.05
CA SER A 313 -23.86 -26.65 6.30
C SER A 313 -22.66 -26.38 5.38
N GLY A 314 -21.68 -27.28 5.41
CA GLY A 314 -20.44 -27.14 4.64
C GLY A 314 -19.53 -25.98 5.09
N ALA A 315 -19.80 -25.35 6.23
CA ALA A 315 -18.95 -24.28 6.75
C ALA A 315 -17.57 -24.81 7.18
N PRO A 316 -16.50 -23.99 7.04
CA PRO A 316 -15.19 -24.32 7.59
C PRO A 316 -15.26 -24.61 9.09
N THR A 317 -14.44 -25.56 9.56
CA THR A 317 -14.33 -25.80 11.01
C THR A 317 -13.66 -24.60 11.67
N VAL A 318 -14.32 -24.02 12.67
CA VAL A 318 -13.73 -22.96 13.49
C VAL A 318 -13.43 -23.52 14.87
N SER A 319 -12.15 -23.57 15.22
CA SER A 319 -11.68 -24.01 16.53
C SER A 319 -10.45 -23.21 16.92
N LEU A 320 -10.44 -22.71 18.15
CA LEU A 320 -9.31 -22.03 18.77
C LEU A 320 -8.71 -22.90 19.89
N LYS A 321 -8.94 -24.21 19.82
CA LYS A 321 -8.44 -25.17 20.80
C LYS A 321 -6.94 -25.00 20.98
N ASP A 322 -6.53 -24.92 22.25
CA ASP A 322 -5.14 -24.77 22.69
C ASP A 322 -4.45 -23.44 22.31
N LYS A 323 -5.13 -22.51 21.63
CA LYS A 323 -4.64 -21.14 21.43
C LYS A 323 -4.80 -20.33 22.72
N VAL A 324 -3.80 -19.51 23.04
CA VAL A 324 -3.83 -18.58 24.18
C VAL A 324 -4.27 -17.20 23.71
N VAL A 325 -5.37 -16.72 24.26
CA VAL A 325 -5.96 -15.42 23.91
C VAL A 325 -5.80 -14.45 25.07
N LEU A 326 -5.27 -13.26 24.81
CA LEU A 326 -5.35 -12.12 25.74
C LEU A 326 -6.42 -11.13 25.24
N ILE A 327 -7.42 -10.83 26.07
CA ILE A 327 -8.43 -9.79 25.78
C ILE A 327 -8.39 -8.73 26.87
N THR A 328 -8.25 -7.46 26.47
CA THR A 328 -8.23 -6.32 27.39
C THR A 328 -9.59 -5.64 27.56
N GLY A 329 -9.86 -5.09 28.74
CA GLY A 329 -11.17 -4.51 29.09
C GLY A 329 -12.30 -5.53 29.05
N ALA A 330 -12.06 -6.74 29.56
CA ALA A 330 -12.94 -7.89 29.44
C ALA A 330 -13.64 -8.31 30.75
N GLY A 331 -13.60 -7.47 31.79
CA GLY A 331 -14.30 -7.72 33.05
C GLY A 331 -15.80 -7.50 32.97
N ALA A 332 -16.24 -6.67 32.01
CA ALA A 332 -17.65 -6.33 31.80
C ALA A 332 -17.96 -6.04 30.31
N GLY A 333 -19.23 -5.77 30.02
CA GLY A 333 -19.70 -5.28 28.71
C GLY A 333 -19.31 -6.21 27.55
N LEU A 334 -18.89 -5.60 26.44
CA LEU A 334 -18.53 -6.30 25.21
C LEU A 334 -17.36 -7.26 25.40
N GLY A 335 -16.29 -6.80 26.04
CA GLY A 335 -15.08 -7.60 26.25
C GLY A 335 -15.33 -8.88 27.03
N LYS A 336 -16.25 -8.84 28.01
CA LYS A 336 -16.69 -10.03 28.75
C LYS A 336 -17.31 -11.08 27.83
N GLU A 337 -18.24 -10.67 26.98
CA GLU A 337 -18.88 -11.60 26.05
C GLU A 337 -17.89 -12.08 24.99
N TYR A 338 -16.99 -11.22 24.50
CA TYR A 338 -15.91 -11.64 23.59
C TYR A 338 -15.06 -12.74 24.23
N ALA A 339 -14.60 -12.57 25.48
CA ALA A 339 -13.82 -13.57 26.19
C ALA A 339 -14.56 -14.91 26.33
N LYS A 340 -15.87 -14.88 26.61
CA LYS A 340 -16.71 -16.08 26.67
C LYS A 340 -16.82 -16.79 25.32
N TRP A 341 -16.92 -16.05 24.22
CA TRP A 341 -16.91 -16.62 22.87
C TRP A 341 -15.57 -17.28 22.55
N PHE A 342 -14.44 -16.63 22.79
CA PHE A 342 -13.12 -17.23 22.57
C PHE A 342 -12.94 -18.53 23.39
N ALA A 343 -13.34 -18.53 24.66
CA ALA A 343 -13.28 -19.71 25.52
C ALA A 343 -14.22 -20.84 25.04
N LYS A 344 -15.44 -20.50 24.60
CA LYS A 344 -16.41 -21.45 24.02
C LYS A 344 -15.83 -22.18 22.80
N TYR A 345 -15.00 -21.50 22.01
CA TYR A 345 -14.32 -22.07 20.84
C TYR A 345 -13.00 -22.80 21.20
N GLY A 346 -12.71 -23.01 22.49
CA GLY A 346 -11.63 -23.87 22.98
C GLY A 346 -10.35 -23.15 23.39
N ALA A 347 -10.30 -21.81 23.31
CA ALA A 347 -9.12 -21.05 23.69
C ALA A 347 -8.92 -20.97 25.22
N LYS A 348 -7.67 -20.81 25.64
CA LYS A 348 -7.28 -20.46 27.02
C LYS A 348 -7.22 -18.94 27.13
N VAL A 349 -8.16 -18.33 27.85
CA VAL A 349 -8.38 -16.87 27.78
C VAL A 349 -7.82 -16.15 29.01
N VAL A 350 -6.85 -15.27 28.82
CA VAL A 350 -6.46 -14.27 29.82
C VAL A 350 -7.39 -13.07 29.69
N VAL A 351 -8.13 -12.80 30.75
CA VAL A 351 -9.11 -11.70 30.85
C VAL A 351 -8.44 -10.56 31.58
N ASN A 352 -8.05 -9.50 30.87
CA ASN A 352 -7.55 -8.27 31.48
C ASN A 352 -8.70 -7.29 31.72
N ASP A 353 -8.80 -6.75 32.94
CA ASP A 353 -9.67 -5.61 33.26
C ASP A 353 -9.13 -4.83 34.46
N PHE A 354 -8.94 -3.51 34.29
CA PHE A 354 -8.35 -2.66 35.32
C PHE A 354 -9.19 -2.55 36.61
N LYS A 355 -10.47 -2.93 36.57
CA LYS A 355 -11.35 -2.95 37.75
C LYS A 355 -11.48 -4.34 38.33
N ASP A 356 -12.00 -5.28 37.54
CA ASP A 356 -12.23 -6.65 37.98
C ASP A 356 -12.44 -7.62 36.80
N ALA A 357 -11.50 -8.56 36.64
CA ALA A 357 -11.60 -9.64 35.67
C ALA A 357 -12.26 -10.93 36.23
N THR A 358 -12.45 -11.03 37.55
CA THR A 358 -12.80 -12.28 38.25
C THR A 358 -14.14 -12.83 37.80
N LYS A 359 -15.16 -11.96 37.69
CA LYS A 359 -16.50 -12.37 37.28
C LYS A 359 -16.53 -13.05 35.91
N THR A 360 -15.84 -12.49 34.92
CA THR A 360 -15.75 -13.08 33.58
C THR A 360 -15.04 -14.44 33.62
N VAL A 361 -13.94 -14.54 34.38
CA VAL A 361 -13.20 -15.80 34.55
C VAL A 361 -14.08 -16.88 35.17
N ASP A 362 -14.83 -16.55 36.21
CA ASP A 362 -15.74 -17.48 36.87
C ASP A 362 -16.88 -17.92 35.94
N GLU A 363 -17.48 -16.99 35.19
CA GLU A 363 -18.50 -17.30 34.17
C GLU A 363 -17.95 -18.26 33.09
N ILE A 364 -16.71 -18.05 32.63
CA ILE A 364 -16.06 -18.93 31.64
C ILE A 364 -15.82 -20.32 32.21
N LYS A 365 -15.26 -20.41 33.43
CA LYS A 365 -14.99 -21.70 34.09
C LYS A 365 -16.26 -22.47 34.40
N ALA A 366 -17.32 -21.79 34.83
CA ALA A 366 -18.62 -22.40 35.07
C ALA A 366 -19.24 -22.99 33.78
N ALA A 367 -18.93 -22.42 32.63
CA ALA A 367 -19.32 -22.95 31.32
C ALA A 367 -18.37 -24.04 30.77
N GLY A 368 -17.34 -24.43 31.53
CA GLY A 368 -16.38 -25.47 31.16
C GLY A 368 -15.19 -25.01 30.32
N GLY A 369 -15.00 -23.69 30.14
CA GLY A 369 -13.83 -23.12 29.48
C GLY A 369 -12.65 -22.87 30.44
N GLU A 370 -11.47 -22.58 29.88
CA GLU A 370 -10.29 -22.22 30.67
C GLU A 370 -10.00 -20.71 30.57
N ALA A 371 -9.89 -20.05 31.72
CA ALA A 371 -9.59 -18.63 31.78
C ALA A 371 -8.75 -18.23 33.00
N TRP A 372 -8.01 -17.13 32.88
CA TRP A 372 -7.13 -16.59 33.92
C TRP A 372 -7.29 -15.06 34.04
N PRO A 373 -7.35 -14.50 35.27
CA PRO A 373 -7.54 -13.07 35.44
C PRO A 373 -6.22 -12.29 35.29
N ASP A 374 -6.35 -11.06 34.81
CA ASP A 374 -5.34 -10.01 34.86
C ASP A 374 -6.02 -8.68 35.22
N GLN A 375 -5.42 -7.86 36.08
CA GLN A 375 -6.01 -6.60 36.54
C GLN A 375 -5.12 -5.38 36.31
N HIS A 376 -4.08 -5.53 35.51
CA HIS A 376 -3.10 -4.47 35.27
C HIS A 376 -3.63 -3.41 34.29
N ASP A 377 -3.08 -2.19 34.36
CA ASP A 377 -3.41 -1.11 33.42
C ASP A 377 -2.69 -1.32 32.08
N VAL A 378 -3.44 -1.29 30.98
CA VAL A 378 -2.88 -1.60 29.64
C VAL A 378 -1.82 -0.64 29.16
N ALA A 379 -1.81 0.62 29.62
CA ALA A 379 -0.85 1.62 29.19
C ALA A 379 0.40 1.64 30.08
N LYS A 380 0.25 1.38 31.38
CA LYS A 380 1.35 1.46 32.35
C LYS A 380 2.07 0.13 32.57
N ASP A 381 1.33 -0.98 32.53
CA ASP A 381 1.77 -2.26 33.08
C ASP A 381 1.80 -3.36 32.00
N SER A 382 1.95 -3.00 30.71
CA SER A 382 1.91 -3.94 29.59
C SER A 382 2.93 -5.09 29.73
N GLU A 383 4.09 -4.84 30.32
CA GLU A 383 5.09 -5.88 30.62
C GLU A 383 4.57 -6.90 31.64
N ALA A 384 3.90 -6.44 32.69
CA ALA A 384 3.29 -7.31 33.70
C ALA A 384 2.14 -8.15 33.11
N ILE A 385 1.35 -7.57 32.21
CA ILE A 385 0.29 -8.29 31.50
C ILE A 385 0.87 -9.43 30.66
N ILE A 386 1.85 -9.15 29.80
CA ILE A 386 2.48 -10.20 28.97
C ILE A 386 3.17 -11.24 29.84
N LYS A 387 3.89 -10.82 30.89
CA LYS A 387 4.48 -11.76 31.84
C LYS A 387 3.43 -12.67 32.47
N ASN A 388 2.27 -12.15 32.90
CA ASN A 388 1.19 -12.94 33.47
C ASN A 388 0.65 -13.99 32.48
N VAL A 389 0.49 -13.62 31.20
CA VAL A 389 0.10 -14.58 30.14
C VAL A 389 1.12 -15.71 30.01
N ILE A 390 2.41 -15.37 29.93
CA ILE A 390 3.50 -16.33 29.74
C ILE A 390 3.70 -17.20 30.99
N ASP A 391 3.68 -16.64 32.19
CA ASP A 391 3.79 -17.40 33.44
C ASP A 391 2.67 -18.45 33.56
N LYS A 392 1.45 -18.13 33.11
CA LYS A 392 0.29 -19.00 33.22
C LYS A 392 0.20 -20.04 32.11
N TYR A 393 0.39 -19.65 30.85
CA TYR A 393 0.12 -20.50 29.69
C TYR A 393 1.33 -20.73 28.78
N GLY A 394 2.48 -20.13 29.07
CA GLY A 394 3.75 -20.35 28.38
C GLY A 394 3.88 -19.68 26.99
N THR A 395 2.79 -19.16 26.43
CA THR A 395 2.77 -18.53 25.10
C THR A 395 1.59 -17.57 24.96
N ILE A 396 1.54 -16.85 23.84
CA ILE A 396 0.39 -16.08 23.37
C ILE A 396 0.19 -16.37 21.88
N ASP A 397 -1.07 -16.47 21.44
CA ASP A 397 -1.47 -16.72 20.05
C ASP A 397 -2.30 -15.57 19.48
N ILE A 398 -3.19 -15.03 20.31
CA ILE A 398 -4.21 -14.07 19.91
C ILE A 398 -4.22 -12.90 20.90
N LEU A 399 -4.19 -11.68 20.38
CA LEU A 399 -4.32 -10.45 21.16
C LEU A 399 -5.54 -9.66 20.68
N VAL A 400 -6.50 -9.43 21.57
CA VAL A 400 -7.67 -8.58 21.31
C VAL A 400 -7.57 -7.31 22.15
N ASN A 401 -7.16 -6.21 21.50
CA ASN A 401 -7.02 -4.91 22.13
C ASN A 401 -8.39 -4.19 22.18
N ASN A 402 -9.15 -4.45 23.25
CA ASN A 402 -10.52 -3.96 23.45
C ASN A 402 -10.64 -2.92 24.58
N ALA A 403 -9.63 -2.77 25.45
CA ALA A 403 -9.67 -1.80 26.55
C ALA A 403 -10.08 -0.39 26.08
N GLY A 404 -10.89 0.28 26.90
CA GLY A 404 -11.45 1.56 26.54
C GLY A 404 -12.13 2.33 27.64
N ILE A 405 -12.13 3.65 27.49
CA ILE A 405 -12.82 4.60 28.36
C ILE A 405 -13.45 5.73 27.50
N LEU A 406 -14.53 6.33 27.99
CA LEU A 406 -15.10 7.53 27.39
C LEU A 406 -14.92 8.76 28.29
N ARG A 407 -14.58 9.87 27.66
CA ARG A 407 -14.48 11.22 28.23
C ARG A 407 -15.03 12.23 27.22
N ASP A 408 -16.29 12.02 26.84
CA ASP A 408 -16.96 12.81 25.83
C ASP A 408 -17.13 14.26 26.29
N ARG A 409 -16.75 15.18 25.41
CA ARG A 409 -16.80 16.62 25.63
C ARG A 409 -16.73 17.33 24.29
N SER A 410 -17.55 18.37 24.11
CA SER A 410 -17.35 19.30 22.98
C SER A 410 -15.90 19.79 22.94
N PHE A 411 -15.28 19.88 21.77
CA PHE A 411 -13.87 20.24 21.61
C PHE A 411 -13.51 21.54 22.35
N ALA A 412 -14.39 22.54 22.32
CA ALA A 412 -14.22 23.80 23.06
C ALA A 412 -13.98 23.63 24.57
N LYS A 413 -14.58 22.61 25.20
CA LYS A 413 -14.53 22.35 26.64
C LYS A 413 -13.60 21.19 27.01
N MET A 414 -13.07 20.45 26.04
CA MET A 414 -12.24 19.27 26.28
C MET A 414 -10.93 19.66 26.94
N SER A 415 -10.67 19.15 28.14
CA SER A 415 -9.42 19.38 28.86
C SER A 415 -8.28 18.49 28.33
N LYS A 416 -7.03 18.87 28.60
CA LYS A 416 -5.86 18.04 28.29
C LYS A 416 -5.92 16.67 28.97
N GLN A 417 -6.44 16.61 30.20
CA GLN A 417 -6.62 15.35 30.93
C GLN A 417 -7.64 14.41 30.26
N GLU A 418 -8.76 14.95 29.77
CA GLU A 418 -9.78 14.19 29.02
C GLU A 418 -9.22 13.71 27.68
N TRP A 419 -8.35 14.50 27.03
CA TRP A 419 -7.63 14.10 25.81
C TRP A 419 -6.63 12.98 26.07
N ASP A 420 -5.69 13.22 26.99
CA ASP A 420 -4.56 12.32 27.27
C ASP A 420 -5.03 10.97 27.79
N SER A 421 -6.02 10.94 28.70
CA SER A 421 -6.47 9.66 29.29
C SER A 421 -7.11 8.73 28.26
N VAL A 422 -7.89 9.26 27.33
CA VAL A 422 -8.49 8.48 26.23
C VAL A 422 -7.40 7.97 25.30
N GLN A 423 -6.44 8.83 24.92
CA GLN A 423 -5.32 8.43 24.08
C GLN A 423 -4.44 7.35 24.73
N GLN A 424 -4.15 7.49 26.02
CA GLN A 424 -3.35 6.54 26.79
C GLN A 424 -3.95 5.14 26.77
N VAL A 425 -5.24 5.02 27.09
CA VAL A 425 -5.90 3.70 27.12
C VAL A 425 -6.03 3.11 25.71
N HIS A 426 -6.50 3.91 24.75
CA HIS A 426 -6.87 3.37 23.45
C HIS A 426 -5.69 3.17 22.52
N LEU A 427 -4.85 4.19 22.34
CA LEU A 427 -3.80 4.18 21.33
C LEU A 427 -2.48 3.69 21.91
N ILE A 428 -2.04 4.28 23.02
CA ILE A 428 -0.73 3.95 23.63
C ILE A 428 -0.76 2.53 24.22
N GLY A 429 -1.80 2.18 24.99
CA GLY A 429 -1.94 0.82 25.55
C GLY A 429 -1.99 -0.27 24.48
N THR A 430 -2.66 -0.01 23.35
CA THR A 430 -2.70 -0.95 22.22
C THR A 430 -1.31 -1.16 21.63
N PHE A 431 -0.53 -0.08 21.42
CA PHE A 431 0.84 -0.20 20.91
C PHE A 431 1.75 -0.92 21.91
N ASN A 432 1.76 -0.50 23.18
CA ASN A 432 2.64 -1.07 24.20
C ASN A 432 2.42 -2.58 24.35
N LEU A 433 1.16 -3.01 24.41
CA LEU A 433 0.83 -4.43 24.54
C LEU A 433 1.14 -5.22 23.27
N SER A 434 0.83 -4.68 22.09
CA SER A 434 1.15 -5.32 20.81
C SER A 434 2.66 -5.46 20.61
N ARG A 435 3.46 -4.45 20.98
CA ARG A 435 4.93 -4.45 20.94
C ARG A 435 5.52 -5.60 21.76
N LEU A 436 4.98 -5.83 22.96
CA LEU A 436 5.47 -6.86 23.88
C LEU A 436 4.97 -8.27 23.53
N ALA A 437 3.79 -8.40 22.91
CA ALA A 437 3.31 -9.67 22.35
C ALA A 437 4.05 -10.06 21.06
N TRP A 438 4.47 -9.06 20.27
CA TRP A 438 5.14 -9.23 18.98
C TRP A 438 6.28 -10.26 18.93
N PRO A 439 7.29 -10.24 19.82
CA PRO A 439 8.40 -11.20 19.76
C PRO A 439 7.91 -12.65 19.87
N TYR A 440 6.93 -12.94 20.73
CA TYR A 440 6.37 -14.28 20.88
C TYR A 440 5.66 -14.76 19.60
N PHE A 441 4.94 -13.87 18.92
CA PHE A 441 4.29 -14.18 17.65
C PHE A 441 5.30 -14.46 16.53
N VAL A 442 6.37 -13.65 16.46
CA VAL A 442 7.42 -13.81 15.45
C VAL A 442 8.18 -15.13 15.66
N GLU A 443 8.54 -15.45 16.90
CA GLU A 443 9.29 -16.66 17.26
C GLU A 443 8.59 -17.94 16.79
N LYS A 444 7.27 -18.01 16.99
CA LYS A 444 6.44 -19.17 16.61
C LYS A 444 5.83 -19.07 15.22
N GLN A 445 6.11 -17.99 14.47
CA GLN A 445 5.49 -17.66 13.17
C GLN A 445 3.95 -17.80 13.18
N PHE A 446 3.32 -17.33 14.25
CA PHE A 446 1.87 -17.30 14.38
C PHE A 446 1.45 -16.16 15.31
N GLY A 447 0.59 -15.28 14.83
CA GLY A 447 -0.07 -14.29 15.66
C GLY A 447 -1.36 -13.79 15.03
N ARG A 448 -2.39 -13.56 15.83
CA ARG A 448 -3.62 -12.89 15.39
C ARG A 448 -3.89 -11.71 16.31
N ILE A 449 -3.81 -10.50 15.76
CA ILE A 449 -4.11 -9.27 16.50
C ILE A 449 -5.43 -8.71 16.00
N ILE A 450 -6.34 -8.43 16.91
CA ILE A 450 -7.65 -7.85 16.62
C ILE A 450 -7.76 -6.55 17.39
N ASN A 451 -7.70 -5.44 16.67
CA ASN A 451 -7.77 -4.12 17.27
C ASN A 451 -9.18 -3.54 17.12
N ILE A 452 -9.74 -3.08 18.24
CA ILE A 452 -11.06 -2.45 18.23
C ILE A 452 -10.91 -0.97 17.87
N THR A 453 -11.34 -0.58 16.67
CA THR A 453 -11.54 0.82 16.28
C THR A 453 -12.97 1.28 16.62
N SER A 454 -13.45 2.35 16.01
CA SER A 454 -14.83 2.81 16.09
C SER A 454 -15.20 3.59 14.85
N THR A 455 -16.47 3.55 14.46
CA THR A 455 -17.04 4.45 13.45
C THR A 455 -16.88 5.92 13.82
N SER A 456 -16.80 6.25 15.12
CA SER A 456 -16.44 7.60 15.55
C SER A 456 -15.02 7.99 15.16
N GLY A 457 -14.08 7.04 15.06
CA GLY A 457 -12.73 7.30 14.58
C GLY A 457 -12.64 7.28 13.06
N ILE A 458 -13.36 6.38 12.40
CA ILE A 458 -13.39 6.31 10.94
C ILE A 458 -14.00 7.58 10.34
N TYR A 459 -15.10 8.09 10.91
CA TYR A 459 -15.89 9.17 10.31
C TYR A 459 -15.89 10.49 11.10
N GLY A 460 -15.21 10.54 12.24
CA GLY A 460 -15.35 11.62 13.21
C GLY A 460 -16.73 11.67 13.90
N ASN A 461 -16.80 12.26 15.10
CA ASN A 461 -18.08 12.49 15.77
C ASN A 461 -18.05 13.70 16.71
N PHE A 462 -19.10 14.51 16.69
CA PHE A 462 -19.20 15.71 17.54
C PHE A 462 -19.09 15.33 19.02
N GLY A 463 -18.25 16.05 19.76
CA GLY A 463 -18.05 15.84 21.20
C GLY A 463 -17.13 14.68 21.55
N GLN A 464 -16.48 14.07 20.55
CA GLN A 464 -15.61 12.90 20.74
C GLN A 464 -14.25 13.07 20.08
N ALA A 465 -13.71 14.31 20.00
CA ALA A 465 -12.42 14.56 19.35
C ALA A 465 -11.28 13.65 19.86
N ASN A 466 -11.15 13.49 21.17
CA ASN A 466 -10.19 12.57 21.80
C ASN A 466 -10.39 11.10 21.40
N TYR A 467 -11.62 10.60 21.51
CA TYR A 467 -11.96 9.21 21.21
C TYR A 467 -11.84 8.90 19.72
N SER A 468 -12.40 9.76 18.88
CA SER A 468 -12.28 9.73 17.43
C SER A 468 -10.83 9.66 16.99
N SER A 469 -9.99 10.63 17.39
CA SER A 469 -8.58 10.65 17.01
C SER A 469 -7.83 9.40 17.48
N SER A 470 -8.08 8.95 18.71
CA SER A 470 -7.43 7.75 19.24
C SER A 470 -7.81 6.49 18.45
N LYS A 471 -9.10 6.32 18.11
CA LYS A 471 -9.59 5.18 17.33
C LYS A 471 -9.22 5.26 15.85
N ALA A 472 -9.10 6.45 15.28
CA ALA A 472 -8.52 6.66 13.96
C ALA A 472 -7.02 6.28 13.94
N GLY A 473 -6.27 6.61 15.00
CA GLY A 473 -4.87 6.20 15.14
C GLY A 473 -4.66 4.68 15.13
N ILE A 474 -5.65 3.92 15.60
CA ILE A 474 -5.64 2.45 15.51
C ILE A 474 -5.63 1.96 14.06
N LEU A 475 -6.22 2.68 13.11
CA LEU A 475 -6.21 2.30 11.70
C LEU A 475 -4.77 2.29 11.17
N GLY A 476 -4.04 3.38 11.34
CA GLY A 476 -2.63 3.49 10.95
C GLY A 476 -1.74 2.47 11.66
N LEU A 477 -1.89 2.32 12.98
CA LEU A 477 -1.15 1.32 13.76
C LEU A 477 -1.34 -0.10 13.20
N SER A 478 -2.60 -0.48 13.01
CA SER A 478 -2.97 -1.85 12.63
C SER A 478 -2.51 -2.18 11.22
N LYS A 479 -2.63 -1.22 10.29
CA LYS A 479 -2.17 -1.39 8.90
C LYS A 479 -0.64 -1.55 8.84
N THR A 480 0.13 -0.76 9.59
CA THR A 480 1.58 -0.97 9.70
C THR A 480 1.91 -2.34 10.30
N MET A 481 1.28 -2.75 11.40
CA MET A 481 1.53 -4.07 11.98
C MET A 481 1.13 -5.21 11.03
N ALA A 482 0.07 -5.04 10.22
CA ALA A 482 -0.30 -6.02 9.20
C ALA A 482 0.80 -6.18 8.13
N ILE A 483 1.41 -5.09 7.68
CA ILE A 483 2.52 -5.10 6.72
C ILE A 483 3.75 -5.79 7.33
N GLU A 484 4.17 -5.38 8.53
CA GLU A 484 5.36 -5.94 9.19
C GLU A 484 5.20 -7.41 9.57
N GLY A 485 3.98 -7.82 9.91
CA GLY A 485 3.64 -9.16 10.39
C GLY A 485 3.48 -10.21 9.29
N ALA A 486 3.21 -9.79 8.06
CA ALA A 486 2.83 -10.68 6.96
C ALA A 486 3.82 -11.83 6.74
N LYS A 487 5.13 -11.53 6.70
CA LYS A 487 6.19 -12.52 6.48
C LYS A 487 6.35 -13.55 7.62
N ASN A 488 5.80 -13.26 8.79
CA ASN A 488 5.84 -14.12 9.97
C ASN A 488 4.47 -14.72 10.31
N ASN A 489 3.50 -14.71 9.37
CA ASN A 489 2.14 -15.19 9.59
C ASN A 489 1.47 -14.53 10.82
N ILE A 490 1.76 -13.25 11.01
CA ILE A 490 1.06 -12.40 11.98
C ILE A 490 0.05 -11.59 11.20
N LYS A 491 -1.24 -11.84 11.45
CA LYS A 491 -2.34 -11.11 10.79
C LYS A 491 -2.97 -10.15 11.79
N VAL A 492 -3.21 -8.92 11.35
CA VAL A 492 -3.76 -7.84 12.17
C VAL A 492 -4.98 -7.28 11.48
N ASN A 493 -6.16 -7.39 12.09
CA ASN A 493 -7.40 -6.88 11.52
C ASN A 493 -8.12 -5.95 12.49
N ILE A 494 -8.99 -5.10 11.94
CA ILE A 494 -9.56 -3.96 12.64
C ILE A 494 -11.07 -4.08 12.66
N VAL A 495 -11.70 -3.88 13.82
CA VAL A 495 -13.15 -4.02 13.97
C VAL A 495 -13.76 -2.79 14.64
N ALA A 496 -14.78 -2.23 14.02
CA ALA A 496 -15.60 -1.11 14.49
C ALA A 496 -17.00 -1.62 14.89
N PRO A 497 -17.18 -2.04 16.16
CA PRO A 497 -18.44 -2.61 16.59
C PRO A 497 -19.51 -1.54 16.87
N HIS A 498 -20.75 -1.84 16.52
CA HIS A 498 -21.96 -1.20 17.02
C HIS A 498 -22.74 -2.19 17.89
N ALA A 499 -22.63 -2.00 19.21
CA ALA A 499 -23.27 -2.85 20.19
C ALA A 499 -23.66 -2.08 21.46
N GLU A 500 -24.63 -2.60 22.18
CA GLU A 500 -25.00 -2.17 23.52
C GLU A 500 -23.89 -2.47 24.50
N THR A 501 -23.42 -1.42 25.17
CA THR A 501 -22.32 -1.50 26.15
C THR A 501 -22.72 -0.77 27.42
N ALA A 502 -21.97 -0.99 28.50
CA ALA A 502 -22.05 -0.15 29.70
C ALA A 502 -21.87 1.35 29.40
N MET A 503 -21.24 1.70 28.27
CA MET A 503 -20.93 3.06 27.84
C MET A 503 -22.00 3.66 26.90
N THR A 504 -22.83 2.85 26.25
CA THR A 504 -23.85 3.28 25.26
C THR A 504 -25.28 3.05 25.73
N LEU A 505 -25.49 2.37 26.86
CA LEU A 505 -26.81 2.10 27.46
C LEU A 505 -27.69 3.34 27.67
N THR A 506 -27.10 4.51 27.94
CA THR A 506 -27.84 5.76 28.12
C THR A 506 -28.22 6.47 26.82
N ILE A 507 -27.70 5.98 25.68
CA ILE A 507 -27.91 6.56 24.34
C ILE A 507 -29.06 5.85 23.62
N PHE A 508 -29.24 4.53 23.84
CA PHE A 508 -30.29 3.74 23.21
C PHE A 508 -31.68 4.04 23.79
N ARG A 509 -32.71 4.04 22.92
CA ARG A 509 -34.11 4.14 23.36
C ARG A 509 -34.53 2.81 24.00
N GLU A 510 -35.53 2.84 24.89
CA GLU A 510 -36.07 1.63 25.54
C GLU A 510 -36.43 0.50 24.55
N GLN A 511 -37.00 0.87 23.41
CA GLN A 511 -37.39 -0.06 22.34
C GLN A 511 -36.22 -0.66 21.55
N ASP A 512 -35.02 -0.07 21.64
CA ASP A 512 -33.82 -0.51 20.92
C ASP A 512 -32.95 -1.44 21.78
N LYS A 513 -33.30 -1.63 23.06
CA LYS A 513 -32.58 -2.50 23.99
C LYS A 513 -32.60 -3.96 23.51
N ASN A 514 -31.46 -4.64 23.64
CA ASN A 514 -31.19 -5.99 23.19
C ASN A 514 -31.25 -6.20 21.65
N LEU A 515 -31.24 -5.11 20.86
CA LEU A 515 -31.13 -5.24 19.39
C LEU A 515 -29.69 -5.43 18.93
N TYR A 516 -28.73 -4.90 19.69
CA TYR A 516 -27.31 -4.86 19.35
C TYR A 516 -26.45 -5.54 20.42
N HIS A 517 -26.72 -6.81 20.67
CA HIS A 517 -25.97 -7.63 21.63
C HIS A 517 -24.54 -7.92 21.15
N ALA A 518 -23.61 -8.11 22.10
CA ALA A 518 -22.22 -8.46 21.80
C ALA A 518 -22.07 -9.76 20.98
N ASP A 519 -23.05 -10.67 21.09
CA ASP A 519 -23.12 -11.92 20.33
C ASP A 519 -23.25 -11.71 18.82
N GLN A 520 -23.67 -10.51 18.37
CA GLN A 520 -23.69 -10.17 16.94
C GLN A 520 -22.36 -9.61 16.43
N VAL A 521 -21.36 -9.50 17.30
CA VAL A 521 -20.00 -9.04 16.96
C VAL A 521 -18.97 -10.15 17.17
N ALA A 522 -19.07 -10.87 18.28
CA ALA A 522 -18.11 -11.88 18.69
C ALA A 522 -17.80 -12.97 17.63
N PRO A 523 -18.76 -13.45 16.80
CA PRO A 523 -18.48 -14.42 15.73
C PRO A 523 -17.35 -13.98 14.79
N LEU A 524 -17.34 -12.71 14.37
CA LEU A 524 -16.28 -12.17 13.53
C LEU A 524 -14.94 -12.15 14.27
N LEU A 525 -14.93 -11.72 15.53
CA LEU A 525 -13.70 -11.66 16.34
C LEU A 525 -13.06 -13.05 16.48
N VAL A 526 -13.86 -14.07 16.78
CA VAL A 526 -13.37 -15.46 16.86
C VAL A 526 -12.81 -15.91 15.51
N TYR A 527 -13.52 -15.65 14.41
CA TYR A 527 -13.05 -16.03 13.07
C TYR A 527 -11.73 -15.33 12.70
N LEU A 528 -11.58 -14.04 13.02
CA LEU A 528 -10.32 -13.31 12.82
C LEU A 528 -9.14 -13.86 13.65
N GLY A 529 -9.42 -14.65 14.70
CA GLY A 529 -8.43 -15.35 15.51
C GLY A 529 -8.00 -16.72 14.97
N THR A 530 -8.60 -17.19 13.88
CA THR A 530 -8.32 -18.53 13.31
C THR A 530 -7.03 -18.58 12.51
N ASP A 531 -6.52 -19.79 12.32
CA ASP A 531 -5.32 -20.05 11.51
C ASP A 531 -5.55 -19.67 10.04
N ASP A 532 -6.75 -19.93 9.52
CA ASP A 532 -7.09 -19.83 8.11
C ASP A 532 -7.70 -18.48 7.68
N VAL A 533 -7.84 -17.50 8.59
CA VAL A 533 -8.37 -16.18 8.22
C VAL A 533 -7.60 -15.61 7.03
N PRO A 534 -8.24 -15.31 5.87
CA PRO A 534 -7.51 -15.11 4.63
C PRO A 534 -6.90 -13.72 4.47
N VAL A 535 -7.27 -12.76 5.34
CA VAL A 535 -6.93 -11.34 5.18
C VAL A 535 -6.17 -10.76 6.37
N THR A 536 -5.47 -9.65 6.13
CA THR A 536 -4.77 -8.84 7.13
C THR A 536 -4.84 -7.37 6.71
N GLY A 537 -4.82 -6.45 7.67
CA GLY A 537 -4.92 -5.01 7.44
C GLY A 537 -6.35 -4.50 7.16
N GLU A 538 -7.35 -5.37 7.20
CA GLU A 538 -8.73 -5.05 6.80
C GLU A 538 -9.52 -4.38 7.92
N THR A 539 -10.44 -3.50 7.53
CA THR A 539 -11.33 -2.76 8.44
C THR A 539 -12.77 -3.24 8.28
N PHE A 540 -13.37 -3.72 9.38
CA PHE A 540 -14.74 -4.22 9.41
C PHE A 540 -15.63 -3.35 10.29
N GLU A 541 -16.83 -3.05 9.82
CA GLU A 541 -17.93 -2.54 10.66
C GLU A 541 -18.95 -3.64 10.89
N ILE A 542 -19.50 -3.70 12.10
CA ILE A 542 -20.34 -4.84 12.50
C ILE A 542 -21.34 -4.47 13.60
N GLY A 543 -22.58 -4.98 13.48
CA GLY A 543 -23.61 -4.82 14.51
C GLY A 543 -24.98 -5.30 14.03
N GLY A 544 -25.84 -5.74 14.98
CA GLY A 544 -27.25 -6.04 14.72
C GLY A 544 -27.53 -7.16 13.70
N GLY A 545 -26.54 -8.01 13.41
CA GLY A 545 -26.62 -9.04 12.36
C GLY A 545 -26.01 -8.62 11.02
N TRP A 546 -25.43 -7.42 10.89
CA TRP A 546 -24.75 -6.98 9.67
C TRP A 546 -23.23 -6.95 9.85
N ILE A 547 -22.50 -7.30 8.79
CA ILE A 547 -21.04 -7.11 8.69
C ILE A 547 -20.70 -6.50 7.32
N GLY A 548 -19.88 -5.46 7.30
CA GLY A 548 -19.31 -4.87 6.08
C GLY A 548 -17.81 -4.58 6.21
N ASN A 549 -17.16 -4.40 5.07
CA ASN A 549 -15.76 -4.00 4.96
C ASN A 549 -15.68 -2.52 4.57
N THR A 550 -14.66 -1.80 5.04
CA THR A 550 -14.43 -0.39 4.71
C THR A 550 -13.03 -0.19 4.14
N ARG A 551 -12.93 0.45 2.97
CA ARG A 551 -11.69 0.75 2.26
C ARG A 551 -11.64 2.21 1.80
N TRP A 552 -10.52 2.58 1.18
CA TRP A 552 -10.38 3.86 0.50
C TRP A 552 -10.91 3.79 -0.94
N GLN A 553 -11.57 4.86 -1.38
CA GLN A 553 -11.84 5.17 -2.78
C GLN A 553 -11.29 6.55 -3.08
N ARG A 554 -10.56 6.69 -4.18
CA ARG A 554 -9.95 7.93 -4.66
C ARG A 554 -10.62 8.38 -5.94
N ALA A 555 -10.87 9.68 -6.04
CA ALA A 555 -11.27 10.33 -7.28
C ALA A 555 -10.15 10.19 -8.32
N LYS A 556 -10.49 10.30 -9.61
CA LYS A 556 -9.47 10.36 -10.67
C LYS A 556 -8.49 11.52 -10.46
N GLY A 557 -9.00 12.65 -9.95
CA GLY A 557 -8.19 13.82 -9.63
C GLY A 557 -7.90 14.70 -10.85
N ALA A 558 -7.17 15.78 -10.59
CA ALA A 558 -6.64 16.71 -11.60
C ALA A 558 -5.11 16.76 -11.51
N VAL A 559 -4.45 16.98 -12.64
CA VAL A 559 -2.98 17.09 -12.75
C VAL A 559 -2.60 18.45 -13.31
N SER A 560 -1.68 19.14 -12.63
CA SER A 560 -1.03 20.35 -13.12
C SER A 560 0.39 20.02 -13.56
N HIS A 561 0.70 20.28 -14.83
CA HIS A 561 2.03 20.09 -15.42
C HIS A 561 2.91 21.34 -15.34
N ASP A 562 2.31 22.52 -15.10
CA ASP A 562 3.02 23.80 -14.92
C ASP A 562 4.16 23.66 -13.93
N GLU A 563 5.26 24.39 -14.06
CA GLU A 563 6.35 24.35 -13.08
C GLU A 563 5.88 24.86 -11.70
N HIS A 564 5.15 25.97 -11.67
CA HIS A 564 4.53 26.54 -10.47
C HIS A 564 3.00 26.43 -10.54
N THR A 565 2.44 25.42 -9.88
CA THR A 565 0.99 25.29 -9.78
C THR A 565 0.44 26.38 -8.84
N THR A 566 -0.65 27.04 -9.22
CA THR A 566 -1.26 28.14 -8.45
C THR A 566 -2.49 27.67 -7.68
N VAL A 567 -2.93 28.46 -6.68
CA VAL A 567 -4.19 28.19 -5.96
C VAL A 567 -5.41 28.29 -6.89
N GLU A 568 -5.32 29.11 -7.95
CA GLU A 568 -6.34 29.23 -8.99
C GLU A 568 -6.55 27.92 -9.75
N PHE A 569 -5.50 27.14 -10.03
CA PHE A 569 -5.63 25.80 -10.63
C PHE A 569 -6.57 24.90 -9.80
N ILE A 570 -6.34 24.86 -8.47
CA ILE A 570 -7.19 24.05 -7.57
C ILE A 570 -8.64 24.50 -7.61
N LYS A 571 -8.87 25.82 -7.65
CA LYS A 571 -10.21 26.40 -7.73
C LYS A 571 -10.92 26.05 -9.04
N GLU A 572 -10.21 26.10 -10.16
CA GLU A 572 -10.75 25.84 -11.50
C GLU A 572 -11.05 24.35 -11.71
N HIS A 573 -10.21 23.47 -11.16
CA HIS A 573 -10.32 22.02 -11.30
C HIS A 573 -10.96 21.31 -10.10
N LEU A 574 -11.61 22.04 -9.19
CA LEU A 574 -12.17 21.45 -7.96
C LEU A 574 -13.18 20.33 -8.24
N ASN A 575 -13.96 20.45 -9.30
CA ASN A 575 -14.93 19.44 -9.70
C ASN A 575 -14.24 18.13 -10.10
N GLU A 576 -13.11 18.19 -10.81
CA GLU A 576 -12.31 17.02 -11.21
C GLU A 576 -11.61 16.39 -10.00
N ILE A 577 -11.05 17.23 -9.12
CA ILE A 577 -10.40 16.80 -7.87
C ILE A 577 -11.39 16.00 -6.98
N THR A 578 -12.68 16.31 -7.06
CA THR A 578 -13.73 15.75 -6.20
C THR A 578 -14.74 14.86 -6.93
N ASP A 579 -14.47 14.48 -8.19
CA ASP A 579 -15.35 13.62 -8.96
C ASP A 579 -15.15 12.13 -8.62
N PHE A 580 -16.22 11.49 -8.15
CA PHE A 580 -16.27 10.06 -7.89
C PHE A 580 -17.26 9.31 -8.80
N THR A 581 -17.74 9.96 -9.85
CA THR A 581 -18.75 9.37 -10.75
C THR A 581 -18.13 8.57 -11.89
N THR A 582 -16.86 8.81 -12.21
CA THR A 582 -16.11 8.15 -13.28
C THR A 582 -14.70 7.78 -12.80
N ASP A 583 -14.14 6.69 -13.33
CA ASP A 583 -12.72 6.32 -13.22
C ASP A 583 -12.11 6.37 -11.79
N THR A 584 -12.87 5.97 -10.75
CA THR A 584 -12.36 5.94 -9.38
C THR A 584 -11.39 4.79 -9.13
N GLU A 585 -10.45 4.99 -8.21
CA GLU A 585 -9.44 4.00 -7.83
C GLU A 585 -9.57 3.59 -6.36
N ASN A 586 -9.02 2.44 -5.97
CA ASN A 586 -9.06 1.93 -4.60
C ASN A 586 -7.65 1.51 -4.10
N PRO A 587 -6.69 2.46 -3.97
CA PRO A 587 -5.34 2.13 -3.55
C PRO A 587 -5.33 1.48 -2.15
N LYS A 588 -4.58 0.38 -2.00
CA LYS A 588 -4.46 -0.36 -0.74
C LYS A 588 -3.12 -0.15 -0.03
N SER A 589 -2.12 0.40 -0.73
CA SER A 589 -0.77 0.64 -0.21
C SER A 589 -0.21 1.99 -0.66
N THR A 590 0.83 2.44 0.04
CA THR A 590 1.63 3.61 -0.37
C THR A 590 2.21 3.42 -1.77
N THR A 591 2.67 2.22 -2.10
CA THR A 591 3.21 1.85 -3.42
C THR A 591 2.16 1.94 -4.50
N GLU A 592 0.98 1.32 -4.33
CA GLU A 592 -0.11 1.38 -5.30
C GLU A 592 -0.57 2.83 -5.55
N SER A 593 -0.76 3.61 -4.49
CA SER A 593 -1.11 5.03 -4.61
C SER A 593 -0.06 5.81 -5.40
N SER A 594 1.23 5.62 -5.08
CA SER A 594 2.34 6.29 -5.77
C SER A 594 2.39 5.92 -7.25
N MET A 595 2.24 4.63 -7.59
CA MET A 595 2.23 4.16 -8.98
C MET A 595 1.06 4.70 -9.79
N ALA A 596 -0.12 4.81 -9.18
CA ALA A 596 -1.28 5.39 -9.86
C ALA A 596 -1.11 6.90 -10.08
N ILE A 597 -0.54 7.63 -9.10
CA ILE A 597 -0.21 9.05 -9.29
C ILE A 597 0.85 9.23 -10.39
N LEU A 598 1.88 8.38 -10.43
CA LEU A 598 2.88 8.36 -11.50
C LEU A 598 2.24 8.25 -12.88
N SER A 599 1.32 7.29 -13.04
CA SER A 599 0.61 7.07 -14.29
C SER A 599 -0.23 8.28 -14.70
N ALA A 600 -0.81 9.01 -13.74
CA ALA A 600 -1.58 10.21 -14.01
C ALA A 600 -0.69 11.39 -14.41
N VAL A 601 0.45 11.59 -13.74
CA VAL A 601 1.36 12.73 -14.01
C VAL A 601 2.18 12.54 -15.29
N GLY A 602 2.52 11.31 -15.67
CA GLY A 602 3.30 11.04 -16.90
C GLY A 602 2.48 11.00 -18.20
N GLY A 603 1.18 11.30 -18.16
CA GLY A 603 0.24 11.03 -19.24
C GLY A 603 0.15 12.06 -20.39
N ASP A 604 0.75 13.25 -20.25
CA ASP A 604 0.42 14.41 -21.13
C ASP A 604 1.63 15.19 -21.70
N ASP A 605 2.88 14.71 -21.58
CA ASP A 605 4.05 15.40 -22.14
C ASP A 605 4.22 15.14 -23.67
N ASP A 606 3.33 15.72 -24.49
CA ASP A 606 3.58 16.09 -25.88
C ASP A 606 3.50 17.63 -25.96
N ASP A 607 4.64 18.32 -25.82
CA ASP A 607 5.05 19.53 -26.58
C ASP A 607 6.25 20.26 -25.90
N ASP A 608 7.27 20.50 -26.72
CA ASP A 608 8.29 21.58 -26.70
C ASP A 608 9.12 21.86 -25.42
N ASP A 609 10.41 21.49 -25.42
CA ASP A 609 11.51 22.41 -25.74
C ASP A 609 12.89 21.74 -25.55
N GLU A 610 13.70 21.82 -26.60
CA GLU A 610 15.16 21.62 -26.59
C GLU A 610 15.80 22.90 -26.03
N ASP A 611 16.71 22.81 -25.05
CA ASP A 611 17.99 23.55 -25.07
C ASP A 611 18.88 23.28 -23.82
N GLU A 612 20.11 22.87 -24.18
CA GLU A 612 21.48 22.94 -23.66
C GLU A 612 21.88 23.52 -22.27
N GLU A 613 22.81 22.76 -21.65
CA GLU A 613 23.98 23.13 -20.80
C GLU A 613 23.74 23.59 -19.33
N GLU A 614 24.55 23.27 -18.31
CA GLU A 614 25.98 22.90 -18.21
C GLU A 614 26.27 22.21 -16.84
N ASP A 615 27.39 21.47 -16.78
CA ASP A 615 28.01 20.74 -15.66
C ASP A 615 28.22 21.53 -14.35
N GLU A 616 28.10 20.90 -13.16
CA GLU A 616 29.06 21.03 -12.03
C GLU A 616 28.90 19.86 -11.01
N GLY A 617 29.85 18.92 -11.03
CA GLY A 617 30.70 18.55 -9.87
C GLY A 617 30.13 17.78 -8.66
N ASP A 618 30.40 16.47 -8.65
CA ASP A 618 30.81 15.59 -7.54
C ASP A 618 30.39 15.87 -6.09
N GLU A 619 29.83 14.85 -5.43
CA GLU A 619 30.39 14.30 -4.18
C GLU A 619 29.86 12.87 -3.96
N GLU A 620 30.77 11.88 -4.10
CA GLU A 620 30.56 10.47 -3.77
C GLU A 620 30.54 10.30 -2.24
N GLU A 621 29.50 9.64 -1.71
CA GLU A 621 29.58 9.00 -0.38
C GLU A 621 29.22 7.51 -0.51
N ASP A 622 30.20 6.68 -0.20
CA ASP A 622 30.15 5.23 -0.10
C ASP A 622 29.16 4.79 1.01
N GLU A 623 28.05 4.13 0.65
CA GLU A 623 27.21 3.38 1.59
C GLU A 623 27.32 1.87 1.30
N GLU A 624 27.74 1.11 2.33
CA GLU A 624 27.89 -0.34 2.31
C GLU A 624 26.52 -1.05 2.14
N ASP A 625 26.37 -1.81 1.05
CA ASP A 625 25.19 -2.61 0.69
C ASP A 625 24.96 -3.79 1.67
N GLU A 626 23.90 -3.77 2.48
CA GLU A 626 23.34 -4.98 3.07
C GLU A 626 22.50 -5.73 2.01
N GLU A 627 23.04 -6.83 1.47
CA GLU A 627 22.38 -7.69 0.47
C GLU A 627 21.11 -8.36 1.04
N GLU A 628 19.92 -7.78 0.82
CA GLU A 628 18.65 -8.49 0.96
C GLU A 628 18.62 -9.67 -0.03
N ASP A 629 18.44 -10.90 0.42
CA ASP A 629 18.35 -12.09 -0.44
C ASP A 629 17.06 -12.08 -1.30
N ASP A 630 17.16 -12.47 -2.58
CA ASP A 630 16.02 -12.49 -3.51
C ASP A 630 15.01 -13.59 -3.15
N PRO A 631 13.68 -13.38 -3.29
CA PRO A 631 12.71 -14.42 -3.01
C PRO A 631 12.85 -15.58 -4.01
N VAL A 632 12.85 -16.80 -3.47
CA VAL A 632 12.87 -18.05 -4.24
C VAL A 632 11.62 -18.15 -5.11
N TRP A 633 11.78 -18.35 -6.42
CA TRP A 633 10.66 -18.54 -7.34
C TRP A 633 10.16 -19.97 -7.27
N ARG A 634 8.85 -20.14 -7.00
CA ARG A 634 8.21 -21.44 -6.92
C ARG A 634 7.30 -21.65 -8.11
N PHE A 635 7.38 -22.81 -8.73
CA PHE A 635 6.48 -23.21 -9.80
C PHE A 635 6.12 -24.69 -9.68
N ASP A 636 4.95 -25.03 -10.20
CA ASP A 636 4.44 -26.39 -10.26
C ASP A 636 3.96 -26.75 -11.68
N ASP A 637 3.32 -27.91 -11.80
CA ASP A 637 2.75 -28.42 -13.04
C ASP A 637 1.73 -27.46 -13.67
N ARG A 638 0.94 -26.73 -12.87
CA ARG A 638 -0.02 -25.72 -13.38
C ARG A 638 0.71 -24.64 -14.17
N ASP A 639 1.82 -24.13 -13.63
CA ASP A 639 2.59 -23.05 -14.27
C ASP A 639 3.26 -23.53 -15.56
N VAL A 640 3.74 -24.78 -15.57
CA VAL A 640 4.29 -25.45 -16.77
C VAL A 640 3.22 -25.62 -17.84
N ILE A 641 2.04 -26.15 -17.48
CA ILE A 641 0.93 -26.37 -18.42
C ILE A 641 0.46 -25.04 -19.00
N LEU A 642 0.30 -24.01 -18.15
CA LEU A 642 -0.11 -22.67 -18.57
C LEU A 642 0.85 -22.09 -19.62
N TYR A 643 2.16 -22.17 -19.36
CA TYR A 643 3.17 -21.72 -20.31
C TYR A 643 3.15 -22.53 -21.61
N ASN A 644 3.09 -23.85 -21.51
CA ASN A 644 3.06 -24.73 -22.68
C ASN A 644 1.85 -24.45 -23.57
N ILE A 645 0.66 -24.25 -23.00
CA ILE A 645 -0.55 -23.87 -23.74
C ILE A 645 -0.39 -22.50 -24.39
N ALA A 646 0.21 -21.52 -23.69
CA ALA A 646 0.53 -20.23 -24.27
C ALA A 646 1.50 -20.35 -25.46
N LEU A 647 2.34 -21.37 -25.52
CA LEU A 647 3.17 -21.66 -26.70
C LEU A 647 2.48 -22.56 -27.74
N GLY A 648 1.17 -22.75 -27.65
CA GLY A 648 0.39 -23.50 -28.63
C GLY A 648 0.42 -25.03 -28.42
N ALA A 649 0.77 -25.50 -27.23
CA ALA A 649 0.49 -26.90 -26.88
C ALA A 649 -1.03 -27.12 -26.82
N THR A 650 -1.46 -28.29 -27.28
CA THR A 650 -2.88 -28.65 -27.34
C THR A 650 -3.13 -29.96 -26.61
N THR A 651 -4.41 -30.28 -26.39
CA THR A 651 -4.85 -31.55 -25.80
C THR A 651 -4.37 -32.81 -26.53
N LYS A 652 -3.83 -32.68 -27.75
CA LYS A 652 -3.21 -33.79 -28.50
C LYS A 652 -1.75 -34.04 -28.13
N GLN A 653 -1.13 -33.14 -27.37
CA GLN A 653 0.27 -33.21 -26.93
C GLN A 653 0.30 -33.38 -25.41
N LEU A 654 -0.20 -34.51 -24.91
CA LEU A 654 -0.39 -34.76 -23.47
C LEU A 654 0.87 -34.50 -22.64
N LYS A 655 2.05 -34.87 -23.15
CA LYS A 655 3.35 -34.55 -22.58
C LYS A 655 3.59 -33.07 -22.21
N TYR A 656 2.80 -32.14 -22.75
CA TYR A 656 2.89 -30.70 -22.43
C TYR A 656 1.72 -30.18 -21.59
N VAL A 657 0.60 -30.89 -21.51
CA VAL A 657 -0.67 -30.38 -20.96
C VAL A 657 -1.32 -31.30 -19.93
N TYR A 658 -0.66 -32.41 -19.58
CA TYR A 658 -1.12 -33.38 -18.60
C TYR A 658 0.03 -33.83 -17.71
N GLU A 659 -0.03 -33.43 -16.46
CA GLU A 659 0.97 -33.64 -15.42
C GLU A 659 1.24 -35.12 -15.10
N ASN A 660 0.27 -36.01 -15.34
CA ASN A 660 0.43 -37.45 -15.13
C ASN A 660 0.81 -38.22 -16.42
N ASP A 661 1.08 -37.52 -17.52
CA ASP A 661 1.72 -38.15 -18.68
C ASP A 661 3.12 -38.63 -18.28
N SER A 662 3.51 -39.84 -18.70
CA SER A 662 4.82 -40.40 -18.32
C SER A 662 6.00 -39.59 -18.85
N ASP A 663 5.77 -38.76 -19.86
CA ASP A 663 6.75 -37.88 -20.50
C ASP A 663 6.38 -36.39 -20.29
N PHE A 664 5.66 -36.06 -19.21
CA PHE A 664 5.32 -34.67 -18.86
C PHE A 664 6.59 -33.80 -18.77
N GLN A 665 6.58 -32.70 -19.51
CA GLN A 665 7.77 -31.87 -19.69
C GLN A 665 7.41 -30.42 -19.99
N VAL A 666 8.36 -29.54 -19.69
CA VAL A 666 8.27 -28.12 -19.97
C VAL A 666 8.98 -27.78 -21.27
N ILE A 667 8.41 -26.87 -22.08
CA ILE A 667 9.12 -26.32 -23.23
C ILE A 667 10.35 -25.54 -22.71
N PRO A 668 11.60 -25.90 -23.08
CA PRO A 668 12.80 -25.44 -22.38
C PRO A 668 13.02 -23.93 -22.34
N THR A 669 12.39 -23.17 -23.24
CA THR A 669 12.41 -21.70 -23.19
C THR A 669 11.80 -21.14 -21.90
N PHE A 670 11.04 -21.92 -21.13
CA PHE A 670 10.51 -21.54 -19.80
C PHE A 670 11.56 -20.95 -18.86
N GLY A 671 12.83 -21.36 -18.98
CA GLY A 671 13.94 -20.84 -18.17
C GLY A 671 14.13 -19.32 -18.21
N HIS A 672 13.61 -18.62 -19.21
CA HIS A 672 13.63 -17.15 -19.22
C HIS A 672 12.64 -16.54 -18.22
N LEU A 673 11.49 -17.17 -17.97
CA LEU A 673 10.47 -16.64 -17.05
C LEU A 673 11.02 -16.49 -15.63
N ILE A 674 11.92 -17.39 -15.25
CA ILE A 674 12.61 -17.37 -13.96
C ILE A 674 13.38 -16.05 -13.78
N THR A 675 14.02 -15.56 -14.85
CA THR A 675 14.71 -14.28 -14.89
C THR A 675 13.72 -13.11 -14.80
N PHE A 676 12.60 -13.16 -15.52
CA PHE A 676 11.61 -12.06 -15.57
C PHE A 676 10.70 -11.97 -14.33
N ASN A 677 10.54 -13.06 -13.59
CA ASN A 677 9.75 -13.11 -12.35
C ASN A 677 10.54 -12.73 -11.09
N SER A 678 11.83 -12.40 -11.21
CA SER A 678 12.63 -11.87 -10.10
C SER A 678 12.47 -10.35 -9.97
N GLY A 679 12.29 -9.88 -8.74
CA GLY A 679 12.28 -8.46 -8.41
C GLY A 679 13.62 -7.73 -8.58
N LYS A 680 14.74 -8.46 -8.72
CA LYS A 680 16.07 -7.86 -8.93
C LYS A 680 16.51 -7.77 -10.38
N SER A 681 15.82 -8.40 -11.32
CA SER A 681 16.32 -8.54 -12.70
C SER A 681 16.66 -7.23 -13.39
N GLN A 682 15.80 -6.21 -13.28
CA GLN A 682 16.07 -4.89 -13.85
C GLN A 682 16.97 -4.04 -12.93
N ASN A 683 16.79 -4.18 -11.61
CA ASN A 683 17.55 -3.43 -10.61
C ASN A 683 19.05 -3.77 -10.62
N SER A 684 19.41 -5.02 -10.94
CA SER A 684 20.80 -5.50 -10.91
C SER A 684 21.71 -4.79 -11.91
N PHE A 685 21.16 -4.34 -13.05
CA PHE A 685 21.92 -3.65 -14.08
C PHE A 685 21.62 -2.15 -14.17
N ALA A 686 20.49 -1.69 -13.61
CA ALA A 686 20.14 -0.26 -13.55
C ALA A 686 21.24 0.57 -12.85
N LYS A 687 21.88 0.03 -11.81
CA LYS A 687 23.00 0.68 -11.11
C LYS A 687 24.24 0.97 -11.98
N LEU A 688 24.35 0.35 -13.15
CA LEU A 688 25.45 0.57 -14.09
C LEU A 688 25.14 1.66 -15.11
N LEU A 689 23.94 2.24 -15.03
CA LEU A 689 23.37 3.11 -16.05
C LEU A 689 22.99 4.45 -15.44
N ARG A 690 23.44 5.54 -16.08
CA ARG A 690 23.00 6.91 -15.82
C ARG A 690 21.84 7.25 -16.78
N ASN A 691 20.84 8.00 -16.31
CA ASN A 691 19.62 8.33 -17.06
C ASN A 691 18.84 7.11 -17.57
N PHE A 692 18.84 6.00 -16.83
CA PHE A 692 18.11 4.80 -17.21
C PHE A 692 16.59 5.02 -17.15
N ASN A 693 15.92 4.87 -18.29
CA ASN A 693 14.46 4.84 -18.38
C ASN A 693 14.00 3.45 -18.89
N PRO A 694 13.27 2.66 -18.09
CA PRO A 694 12.82 1.33 -18.48
C PRO A 694 11.82 1.34 -19.65
N MET A 695 11.11 2.45 -19.91
CA MET A 695 10.24 2.59 -21.09
C MET A 695 11.00 2.73 -22.40
N LEU A 696 12.27 3.14 -22.32
CA LEU A 696 13.17 3.30 -23.47
C LEU A 696 14.05 2.08 -23.72
N LEU A 697 13.89 1.04 -22.89
CA LEU A 697 14.59 -0.23 -23.01
C LEU A 697 13.92 -1.11 -24.07
N LEU A 698 14.71 -1.53 -25.05
CA LEU A 698 14.33 -2.51 -26.06
C LEU A 698 15.09 -3.80 -25.81
N HIS A 699 14.35 -4.90 -25.66
CA HIS A 699 14.94 -6.24 -25.58
C HIS A 699 15.42 -6.67 -26.97
N GLY A 700 16.74 -6.69 -27.18
CA GLY A 700 17.36 -6.82 -28.49
C GLY A 700 17.75 -8.25 -28.83
N GLU A 701 18.49 -8.92 -27.94
CA GLU A 701 18.89 -10.32 -28.12
C GLU A 701 18.69 -11.12 -26.84
N HIS A 702 18.39 -12.41 -26.98
CA HIS A 702 18.30 -13.33 -25.86
C HIS A 702 19.01 -14.64 -26.17
N TYR A 703 19.76 -15.12 -25.19
CA TYR A 703 20.40 -16.42 -25.19
C TYR A 703 19.99 -17.18 -23.93
N LEU A 704 19.67 -18.46 -24.08
CA LEU A 704 19.33 -19.35 -22.99
C LEU A 704 20.07 -20.67 -23.17
N LYS A 705 20.62 -21.18 -22.06
CA LYS A 705 21.24 -22.49 -21.94
C LYS A 705 20.59 -23.30 -20.84
N VAL A 706 20.26 -24.54 -21.18
CA VAL A 706 19.73 -25.55 -20.26
C VAL A 706 20.87 -26.43 -19.77
N HIS A 707 21.09 -26.45 -18.46
CA HIS A 707 22.19 -27.18 -17.82
C HIS A 707 21.76 -28.54 -17.27
N SER A 708 20.52 -28.66 -16.78
CA SER A 708 19.97 -29.91 -16.24
C SER A 708 18.86 -30.47 -17.14
N TRP A 709 18.90 -31.79 -17.39
CA TRP A 709 17.98 -32.48 -18.30
C TRP A 709 17.34 -33.71 -17.64
N PRO A 710 16.00 -33.88 -17.74
CA PRO A 710 15.04 -32.89 -18.25
C PRO A 710 14.97 -31.66 -17.33
N PRO A 711 14.59 -30.48 -17.84
CA PRO A 711 14.33 -29.34 -16.96
C PRO A 711 13.21 -29.70 -15.97
N PRO A 712 13.27 -29.19 -14.74
CA PRO A 712 12.27 -29.49 -13.72
C PRO A 712 10.88 -29.01 -14.16
N THR A 713 9.86 -29.82 -13.88
CA THR A 713 8.45 -29.49 -14.11
C THR A 713 7.75 -28.94 -12.86
N GLU A 714 8.45 -28.93 -11.73
CA GLU A 714 8.09 -28.27 -10.48
C GLU A 714 9.38 -27.96 -9.73
N GLY A 715 9.40 -26.91 -8.90
CA GLY A 715 10.58 -26.62 -8.12
C GLY A 715 10.61 -25.26 -7.45
N GLU A 716 11.67 -25.08 -6.67
CA GLU A 716 12.03 -23.83 -6.03
C GLU A 716 13.35 -23.36 -6.64
N ILE A 717 13.37 -22.23 -7.34
CA ILE A 717 14.52 -21.74 -8.09
C ILE A 717 15.03 -20.43 -7.49
N LYS A 718 16.32 -20.37 -7.20
CA LYS A 718 17.02 -19.14 -6.84
C LYS A 718 17.80 -18.64 -8.05
N THR A 719 17.70 -17.35 -8.35
CA THR A 719 18.38 -16.74 -9.51
C THR A 719 19.35 -15.67 -9.04
N THR A 720 20.56 -15.69 -9.59
CA THR A 720 21.56 -14.63 -9.42
C THR A 720 21.73 -13.87 -10.73
N PHE A 721 22.07 -12.59 -10.63
CA PHE A 721 22.21 -11.68 -11.75
C PHE A 721 23.64 -11.14 -11.80
N GLU A 722 24.25 -11.18 -12.98
CA GLU A 722 25.63 -10.76 -13.20
C GLU A 722 25.67 -9.85 -14.43
N PRO A 723 26.10 -8.58 -14.31
CA PRO A 723 26.33 -7.77 -15.50
C PRO A 723 27.48 -8.37 -16.31
N ILE A 724 27.35 -8.36 -17.64
CA ILE A 724 28.35 -8.93 -18.54
C ILE A 724 29.10 -7.83 -19.31
N ALA A 725 28.39 -6.87 -19.89
CA ALA A 725 29.00 -5.74 -20.57
C ALA A 725 28.08 -4.53 -20.65
N THR A 726 28.65 -3.34 -20.58
CA THR A 726 28.02 -2.06 -20.93
C THR A 726 28.79 -1.43 -22.07
N THR A 727 28.09 -1.02 -23.12
CA THR A 727 28.70 -0.43 -24.32
C THR A 727 27.91 0.81 -24.76
N PRO A 728 28.47 2.02 -24.59
CA PRO A 728 27.89 3.25 -25.10
C PRO A 728 27.80 3.25 -26.63
N LYS A 729 26.70 3.80 -27.15
CA LYS A 729 26.41 3.96 -28.59
C LYS A 729 25.71 5.30 -28.84
N GLY A 730 26.52 6.36 -28.95
CA GLY A 730 26.00 7.72 -29.04
C GLY A 730 25.26 8.09 -27.75
N THR A 731 24.02 8.55 -27.86
CA THR A 731 23.14 8.85 -26.72
C THR A 731 22.48 7.61 -26.09
N ASN A 732 22.85 6.40 -26.50
CA ASN A 732 22.21 5.15 -26.08
C ASN A 732 23.24 4.20 -25.46
N VAL A 733 22.76 3.21 -24.70
CA VAL A 733 23.61 2.15 -24.14
C VAL A 733 23.12 0.78 -24.59
N VAL A 734 24.06 -0.09 -24.95
CA VAL A 734 23.82 -1.53 -25.01
C VAL A 734 24.29 -2.13 -23.71
N ILE A 735 23.43 -2.87 -23.02
CA ILE A 735 23.79 -3.65 -21.84
C ILE A 735 23.56 -5.13 -22.10
N VAL A 736 24.55 -5.94 -21.75
CA VAL A 736 24.47 -7.40 -21.74
C VAL A 736 24.40 -7.83 -20.29
N HIS A 737 23.31 -8.49 -19.94
CA HIS A 737 22.99 -8.89 -18.58
C HIS A 737 22.80 -10.41 -18.51
N GLY A 738 23.54 -11.05 -17.59
CA GLY A 738 23.50 -12.48 -17.37
C GLY A 738 22.67 -12.85 -16.14
N SER A 739 22.09 -14.05 -16.16
CA SER A 739 21.49 -14.64 -14.96
C SER A 739 21.73 -16.13 -14.88
N LYS A 740 21.91 -16.66 -13.67
CA LYS A 740 22.04 -18.10 -13.39
C LYS A 740 20.95 -18.53 -12.44
N SER A 741 20.22 -19.57 -12.80
CA SER A 741 19.09 -20.10 -12.04
C SER A 741 19.43 -21.49 -11.52
N VAL A 742 19.46 -21.63 -10.19
CA VAL A 742 19.81 -22.87 -9.48
C VAL A 742 18.59 -23.41 -8.72
N ASP A 743 18.50 -24.73 -8.59
CA ASP A 743 17.56 -25.34 -7.64
C ASP A 743 17.93 -24.87 -6.21
N ASN A 744 16.93 -24.37 -5.48
CA ASN A 744 17.11 -23.74 -4.17
C ASN A 744 17.59 -24.74 -3.10
N LYS A 745 17.29 -26.04 -3.26
CA LYS A 745 17.65 -27.07 -2.28
C LYS A 745 18.98 -27.73 -2.60
N SER A 746 19.19 -28.12 -3.85
CA SER A 746 20.40 -28.85 -4.28
C SER A 746 21.54 -27.92 -4.69
N GLY A 747 21.23 -26.67 -5.05
CA GLY A 747 22.19 -25.74 -5.65
C GLY A 747 22.57 -26.11 -7.10
N GLU A 748 21.88 -27.08 -7.71
CA GLU A 748 22.14 -27.50 -9.09
C GLU A 748 21.77 -26.40 -10.08
N LEU A 749 22.71 -26.05 -10.98
CA LEU A 749 22.46 -25.08 -12.04
C LEU A 749 21.50 -25.65 -13.08
N ILE A 750 20.36 -25.00 -13.25
CA ILE A 750 19.29 -25.42 -14.17
C ILE A 750 19.35 -24.62 -15.47
N TYR A 751 19.40 -23.29 -15.38
CA TYR A 751 19.44 -22.39 -16.54
C TYR A 751 20.52 -21.32 -16.41
N SER A 752 21.10 -20.94 -17.54
CA SER A 752 21.83 -19.67 -17.69
C SER A 752 21.20 -18.86 -18.81
N ASN A 753 20.97 -17.58 -18.58
CA ASN A 753 20.43 -16.66 -19.58
C ASN A 753 21.38 -15.49 -19.80
N GLU A 754 21.39 -14.96 -21.03
CA GLU A 754 21.91 -13.63 -21.35
C GLU A 754 20.85 -12.83 -22.10
N ALA A 755 20.59 -11.62 -21.65
CA ALA A 755 19.75 -10.65 -22.35
C ALA A 755 20.61 -9.45 -22.78
N THR A 756 20.46 -9.05 -24.04
CA THR A 756 21.04 -7.81 -24.55
C THR A 756 19.94 -6.78 -24.72
N TYR A 757 20.04 -5.69 -23.96
CA TYR A 757 19.10 -4.58 -24.00
C TYR A 757 19.75 -3.39 -24.71
N PHE A 758 18.98 -2.74 -25.58
CA PHE A 758 19.32 -1.44 -26.16
C PHE A 758 18.48 -0.38 -25.49
N ILE A 759 19.11 0.54 -24.78
CA ILE A 759 18.44 1.52 -23.93
C ILE A 759 18.71 2.90 -24.51
N ARG A 760 17.65 3.59 -24.88
CA ARG A 760 17.75 4.91 -25.49
C ARG A 760 17.92 6.01 -24.43
N ASN A 761 18.58 7.10 -24.82
CA ASN A 761 18.82 8.28 -23.98
C ASN A 761 19.42 7.95 -22.61
N CYS A 762 20.37 7.02 -22.60
CA CYS A 762 20.99 6.47 -21.41
C CYS A 762 22.50 6.48 -21.59
N GLN A 763 23.23 6.63 -20.48
CA GLN A 763 24.69 6.67 -20.44
C GLN A 763 25.21 5.56 -19.53
N ALA A 764 26.40 5.06 -19.83
CA ALA A 764 27.08 4.06 -19.00
C ALA A 764 28.59 4.14 -19.30
N ASP A 765 29.41 3.58 -18.42
CA ASP A 765 30.82 3.39 -18.74
C ASP A 765 30.96 2.24 -19.74
N ASN A 766 31.94 2.34 -20.65
CA ASN A 766 32.27 1.24 -21.55
C ASN A 766 33.08 0.19 -20.79
N LYS A 767 32.44 -0.91 -20.37
CA LYS A 767 33.04 -1.90 -19.48
C LYS A 767 32.58 -3.31 -19.81
N VAL A 768 33.53 -4.25 -19.75
CA VAL A 768 33.29 -5.69 -19.84
C VAL A 768 33.56 -6.28 -18.46
N TYR A 769 32.58 -7.03 -17.95
CA TYR A 769 32.57 -7.60 -16.61
C TYR A 769 32.80 -9.11 -16.63
N ALA A 770 32.35 -9.80 -17.68
CA ALA A 770 32.46 -11.24 -17.82
C ALA A 770 32.57 -11.69 -19.28
N ASP A 771 33.09 -12.90 -19.49
CA ASP A 771 33.11 -13.55 -20.79
C ASP A 771 31.73 -14.09 -21.16
N ARG A 772 31.44 -14.08 -22.47
CA ARG A 772 30.18 -14.59 -23.03
C ARG A 772 30.38 -15.97 -23.66
N PRO A 773 29.42 -16.91 -23.57
CA PRO A 773 29.47 -18.17 -24.28
C PRO A 773 29.61 -17.96 -25.79
N ALA A 774 30.39 -18.83 -26.44
CA ALA A 774 30.61 -18.75 -27.90
C ALA A 774 29.30 -18.81 -28.69
N PHE A 775 28.33 -19.63 -28.27
CA PHE A 775 27.03 -19.71 -28.95
C PHE A 775 26.22 -18.41 -28.80
N ALA A 776 26.31 -17.73 -27.66
CA ALA A 776 25.64 -16.45 -27.43
C ALA A 776 26.18 -15.32 -28.32
N THR A 777 27.46 -15.39 -28.73
CA THR A 777 28.11 -14.35 -29.54
C THR A 777 28.21 -14.68 -31.03
N ASN A 778 28.12 -15.95 -31.42
CA ASN A 778 28.14 -16.39 -32.83
C ASN A 778 27.05 -15.70 -33.69
N GLN A 779 27.37 -15.49 -34.97
CA GLN A 779 26.40 -15.00 -35.95
C GLN A 779 25.74 -16.18 -36.67
N PHE A 780 24.42 -16.26 -36.58
CA PHE A 780 23.58 -17.29 -37.21
C PHE A 780 22.68 -16.64 -38.25
N LEU A 781 23.29 -16.14 -39.31
CA LEU A 781 22.57 -15.53 -40.43
C LEU A 781 21.86 -16.60 -41.24
N ALA A 782 20.64 -16.32 -41.69
CA ALA A 782 19.90 -17.23 -42.56
C ALA A 782 20.69 -17.52 -43.85
N PRO A 783 20.91 -18.81 -44.18
CA PRO A 783 21.54 -19.21 -45.43
C PRO A 783 20.81 -18.69 -46.67
N LYS A 784 21.55 -18.33 -47.71
CA LYS A 784 20.99 -17.94 -49.03
C LYS A 784 20.54 -19.16 -49.85
N ARG A 785 19.78 -20.07 -49.24
CA ARG A 785 19.17 -21.27 -49.84
C ARG A 785 17.77 -21.49 -49.28
N ALA A 786 16.98 -22.35 -49.93
CA ALA A 786 15.65 -22.71 -49.41
C ALA A 786 15.75 -23.32 -47.99
N PRO A 787 14.79 -23.03 -47.10
CA PRO A 787 14.74 -23.62 -45.76
C PRO A 787 14.52 -25.14 -45.83
N ASP A 788 15.15 -25.86 -44.92
CA ASP A 788 14.96 -27.31 -44.76
C ASP A 788 13.62 -27.63 -44.07
N TYR A 789 13.09 -26.67 -43.30
CA TYR A 789 11.78 -26.73 -42.69
C TYR A 789 11.12 -25.36 -42.65
N GLN A 790 9.82 -25.35 -42.91
CA GLN A 790 8.98 -24.17 -42.83
C GLN A 790 7.63 -24.55 -42.24
N VAL A 791 7.13 -23.75 -41.30
CA VAL A 791 5.78 -23.90 -40.73
C VAL A 791 5.17 -22.55 -40.41
N ASP A 792 3.87 -22.44 -40.66
CA ASP A 792 3.07 -21.29 -40.27
C ASP A 792 2.40 -21.56 -38.91
N VAL A 793 2.55 -20.62 -37.99
CA VAL A 793 2.05 -20.66 -36.61
C VAL A 793 1.08 -19.49 -36.45
N PRO A 794 -0.24 -19.74 -36.45
CA PRO A 794 -1.23 -18.68 -36.23
C PRO A 794 -1.15 -18.17 -34.78
N VAL A 795 -1.16 -16.85 -34.61
CA VAL A 795 -1.17 -16.18 -33.31
C VAL A 795 -2.61 -15.82 -32.97
N SER A 796 -3.12 -16.33 -31.85
CA SER A 796 -4.45 -15.92 -31.36
C SER A 796 -4.49 -14.43 -31.01
N GLU A 797 -5.63 -13.76 -31.19
CA GLU A 797 -5.85 -12.38 -30.73
C GLU A 797 -5.67 -12.26 -29.21
N ASP A 798 -6.02 -13.31 -28.47
CA ASP A 798 -5.89 -13.36 -27.01
C ASP A 798 -4.52 -13.85 -26.52
N LEU A 799 -3.58 -14.13 -27.43
CA LEU A 799 -2.36 -14.85 -27.03
C LEU A 799 -1.51 -14.04 -26.04
N ALA A 800 -1.42 -12.72 -26.21
CA ALA A 800 -0.71 -11.87 -25.28
C ALA A 800 -1.37 -11.86 -23.89
N ALA A 801 -2.70 -11.95 -23.83
CA ALA A 801 -3.46 -12.03 -22.59
C ALA A 801 -3.23 -13.36 -21.84
N LEU A 802 -3.08 -14.46 -22.58
CA LEU A 802 -2.75 -15.77 -22.00
C LEU A 802 -1.27 -15.84 -21.57
N TYR A 803 -0.34 -15.45 -22.45
CA TYR A 803 1.09 -15.60 -22.20
C TYR A 803 1.57 -14.81 -20.98
N ARG A 804 1.08 -13.58 -20.81
CA ARG A 804 1.42 -12.73 -19.65
C ARG A 804 1.10 -13.36 -18.30
N LEU A 805 0.17 -14.33 -18.24
CA LEU A 805 -0.14 -15.02 -16.99
C LEU A 805 1.05 -15.84 -16.46
N SER A 806 1.99 -16.23 -17.34
CA SER A 806 3.20 -16.98 -17.01
C SER A 806 4.29 -16.14 -16.34
N GLY A 807 4.19 -14.80 -16.36
CA GLY A 807 5.10 -13.94 -15.59
C GLY A 807 5.25 -12.50 -16.08
N ASP A 808 5.38 -12.28 -17.39
CA ASP A 808 5.58 -10.92 -17.92
C ASP A 808 4.27 -10.14 -18.00
N ARG A 809 4.04 -9.30 -16.98
CA ARG A 809 2.81 -8.51 -16.81
C ARG A 809 2.84 -7.14 -17.47
N ASN A 810 3.87 -6.80 -18.26
CA ASN A 810 4.03 -5.48 -18.87
C ASN A 810 2.75 -5.02 -19.64
N PRO A 811 2.17 -3.85 -19.32
CA PRO A 811 0.95 -3.35 -19.94
C PRO A 811 1.04 -3.16 -21.46
N LEU A 812 2.24 -2.98 -22.01
CA LEU A 812 2.52 -2.88 -23.46
C LEU A 812 1.86 -4.00 -24.29
N HIS A 813 1.67 -5.17 -23.67
CA HIS A 813 1.15 -6.36 -24.34
C HIS A 813 -0.37 -6.53 -24.24
N ILE A 814 -1.09 -5.65 -23.52
CA ILE A 814 -2.53 -5.80 -23.32
C ILE A 814 -3.32 -4.48 -23.34
N ASP A 815 -2.72 -3.38 -22.88
CA ASP A 815 -3.36 -2.07 -22.79
C ASP A 815 -3.07 -1.22 -24.04
N PRO A 816 -4.09 -0.88 -24.84
CA PRO A 816 -3.93 -0.03 -26.02
C PRO A 816 -3.35 1.36 -25.73
N ASN A 817 -3.68 1.96 -24.58
CA ASN A 817 -3.20 3.30 -24.23
C ASN A 817 -1.71 3.26 -23.92
N PHE A 818 -1.28 2.29 -23.11
CA PHE A 818 0.13 2.09 -22.81
C PHE A 818 0.95 1.74 -24.07
N ALA A 819 0.41 0.89 -24.95
CA ALA A 819 1.07 0.57 -26.22
C ALA A 819 1.25 1.82 -27.10
N LYS A 820 0.23 2.69 -27.16
CA LYS A 820 0.28 3.96 -27.88
C LYS A 820 1.34 4.90 -27.28
N GLY A 821 1.40 5.03 -25.96
CA GLY A 821 2.43 5.80 -25.26
C GLY A 821 3.85 5.29 -25.54
N ALA A 822 4.02 3.98 -25.71
CA ALA A 822 5.27 3.35 -26.13
C ALA A 822 5.54 3.44 -27.65
N LYS A 823 4.75 4.23 -28.40
CA LYS A 823 4.83 4.44 -29.85
C LYS A 823 4.53 3.18 -30.68
N PHE A 824 3.68 2.28 -30.17
CA PHE A 824 3.09 1.19 -30.92
C PHE A 824 1.62 1.46 -31.26
N PRO A 825 1.13 1.11 -32.45
CA PRO A 825 -0.23 1.44 -32.87
C PRO A 825 -1.32 0.64 -32.13
N LYS A 826 -0.96 -0.47 -31.48
CA LYS A 826 -1.82 -1.33 -30.65
C LYS A 826 -0.93 -2.29 -29.83
N PRO A 827 -1.48 -3.03 -28.85
CA PRO A 827 -0.70 -3.98 -28.06
C PRO A 827 0.03 -5.00 -28.93
N ILE A 828 1.31 -5.24 -28.62
CA ILE A 828 2.16 -6.19 -29.33
C ILE A 828 2.26 -7.50 -28.54
N LEU A 829 2.51 -8.62 -29.22
CA LEU A 829 2.87 -9.87 -28.57
C LEU A 829 4.27 -9.76 -27.93
N HIS A 830 4.48 -10.41 -26.79
CA HIS A 830 5.79 -10.49 -26.15
C HIS A 830 6.83 -11.08 -27.12
N GLY A 831 8.01 -10.46 -27.21
CA GLY A 831 9.13 -11.01 -28.00
C GLY A 831 9.50 -12.42 -27.54
N MET A 832 9.48 -12.65 -26.22
CA MET A 832 9.74 -13.96 -25.61
C MET A 832 8.64 -14.99 -25.91
N CYS A 833 7.39 -14.56 -26.16
CA CYS A 833 6.34 -15.45 -26.64
C CYS A 833 6.63 -15.89 -28.08
N THR A 834 6.98 -14.94 -28.96
CA THR A 834 7.40 -15.22 -30.35
C THR A 834 8.59 -16.19 -30.35
N TYR A 835 9.57 -15.96 -29.48
CA TYR A 835 10.71 -16.84 -29.26
C TYR A 835 10.31 -18.26 -28.86
N GLY A 836 9.40 -18.39 -27.89
CA GLY A 836 8.88 -19.67 -27.43
C GLY A 836 8.08 -20.42 -28.51
N LEU A 837 7.23 -19.73 -29.27
CA LEU A 837 6.47 -20.31 -30.38
C LEU A 837 7.41 -20.88 -31.45
N SER A 838 8.43 -20.11 -31.84
CA SER A 838 9.44 -20.54 -32.79
C SER A 838 10.24 -21.73 -32.26
N ALA A 839 10.68 -21.68 -31.00
CA ALA A 839 11.39 -22.76 -30.36
C ALA A 839 10.57 -24.06 -30.32
N LYS A 840 9.29 -23.99 -29.95
CA LYS A 840 8.39 -25.15 -29.94
C LYS A 840 8.21 -25.74 -31.34
N ALA A 841 8.02 -24.90 -32.36
CA ALA A 841 7.91 -25.35 -33.75
C ALA A 841 9.17 -26.11 -34.22
N LEU A 842 10.35 -25.66 -33.79
CA LEU A 842 11.61 -26.35 -34.07
C LEU A 842 11.75 -27.63 -33.25
N ILE A 843 11.36 -27.64 -31.97
CA ILE A 843 11.37 -28.84 -31.12
C ILE A 843 10.49 -29.93 -31.72
N ASP A 844 9.26 -29.59 -32.12
CA ASP A 844 8.29 -30.51 -32.70
C ASP A 844 8.82 -31.15 -34.01
N LYS A 845 9.81 -30.52 -34.68
CA LYS A 845 10.42 -31.01 -35.91
C LYS A 845 11.78 -31.70 -35.73
N PHE A 846 12.67 -31.09 -34.98
CA PHE A 846 14.10 -31.43 -34.91
C PHE A 846 14.52 -32.04 -33.56
N GLY A 847 13.68 -31.95 -32.53
CA GLY A 847 13.98 -32.42 -31.18
C GLY A 847 14.42 -31.31 -30.22
N MET A 848 14.68 -31.69 -28.96
CA MET A 848 15.04 -30.75 -27.90
C MET A 848 16.39 -30.06 -28.16
N PHE A 849 16.55 -28.84 -27.62
CA PHE A 849 17.80 -28.07 -27.69
C PHE A 849 18.35 -27.81 -26.29
N ASN A 850 19.68 -27.74 -26.13
CA ASN A 850 20.33 -27.29 -24.90
C ASN A 850 20.69 -25.80 -24.93
N GLU A 851 20.84 -25.19 -26.10
CA GLU A 851 21.15 -23.77 -26.25
C GLU A 851 20.27 -23.16 -27.33
N ILE A 852 19.84 -21.92 -27.12
CA ILE A 852 19.06 -21.15 -28.09
C ILE A 852 19.49 -19.69 -28.02
N LYS A 853 19.66 -19.08 -29.19
CA LYS A 853 19.94 -17.66 -29.35
C LYS A 853 18.94 -17.07 -30.35
N ALA A 854 18.47 -15.86 -30.09
CA ALA A 854 17.72 -15.08 -31.06
C ALA A 854 17.96 -13.58 -30.93
N ARG A 855 17.87 -12.86 -32.05
CA ARG A 855 17.73 -11.41 -32.09
C ARG A 855 16.32 -11.02 -32.47
N PHE A 856 15.71 -10.15 -31.70
CA PHE A 856 14.42 -9.55 -31.99
C PHE A 856 14.64 -8.39 -32.96
N THR A 857 14.08 -8.50 -34.16
CA THR A 857 14.23 -7.51 -35.24
C THR A 857 12.92 -6.87 -35.66
N GLY A 858 11.81 -7.34 -35.13
CA GLY A 858 10.48 -6.82 -35.44
C GLY A 858 9.47 -7.22 -34.38
N ILE A 859 8.36 -6.48 -34.36
CA ILE A 859 7.22 -6.75 -33.49
C ILE A 859 6.26 -7.74 -34.15
N VAL A 860 5.38 -8.33 -33.34
CA VAL A 860 4.28 -9.20 -33.77
C VAL A 860 3.02 -8.69 -33.11
N PHE A 861 1.91 -8.62 -33.83
CA PHE A 861 0.61 -8.31 -33.24
C PHE A 861 -0.18 -9.60 -33.00
N PRO A 862 -0.92 -9.71 -31.88
CA PRO A 862 -1.91 -10.77 -31.73
C PRO A 862 -2.88 -10.80 -32.93
N GLY A 863 -3.23 -12.00 -33.40
CA GLY A 863 -4.02 -12.21 -34.62
C GLY A 863 -3.21 -12.42 -35.91
N GLU A 864 -1.90 -12.11 -35.92
CA GLU A 864 -1.04 -12.33 -37.10
C GLU A 864 -0.61 -13.80 -37.25
N THR A 865 0.01 -14.14 -38.38
CA THR A 865 0.62 -15.44 -38.61
C THR A 865 2.14 -15.33 -38.62
N LEU A 866 2.79 -16.15 -37.79
CA LEU A 866 4.24 -16.32 -37.82
C LEU A 866 4.61 -17.42 -38.81
N ARG A 867 5.72 -17.26 -39.53
CA ARG A 867 6.32 -18.29 -40.36
C ARG A 867 7.74 -18.56 -39.87
N VAL A 868 7.93 -19.75 -39.30
CA VAL A 868 9.24 -20.21 -38.83
C VAL A 868 9.96 -20.88 -40.00
N LEU A 869 11.12 -20.36 -40.37
CA LEU A 869 11.99 -20.89 -41.41
C LEU A 869 13.25 -21.44 -40.74
N ALA A 870 13.66 -22.66 -41.08
CA ALA A 870 14.79 -23.31 -40.43
C ALA A 870 15.72 -24.00 -41.43
N TRP A 871 17.01 -23.95 -41.15
CA TRP A 871 18.09 -24.55 -41.92
C TRP A 871 18.98 -25.37 -41.00
N LYS A 872 19.17 -26.65 -41.34
CA LYS A 872 20.09 -27.53 -40.63
C LYS A 872 21.50 -27.30 -41.19
N GLU A 873 22.35 -26.63 -40.42
CA GLU A 873 23.72 -26.28 -40.84
C GLU A 873 24.77 -27.29 -40.37
N SER A 874 24.49 -28.01 -39.28
CA SER A 874 25.26 -29.16 -38.80
C SER A 874 24.31 -30.21 -38.21
N ASP A 875 24.85 -31.33 -37.71
CA ASP A 875 24.03 -32.35 -37.05
C ASP A 875 23.32 -31.85 -35.80
N ASP A 876 23.89 -30.87 -35.11
CA ASP A 876 23.42 -30.33 -33.84
C ASP A 876 22.96 -28.87 -33.90
N THR A 877 23.14 -28.15 -35.00
CA THR A 877 22.81 -26.71 -35.09
C THR A 877 21.77 -26.43 -36.16
N ILE A 878 20.65 -25.84 -35.73
CA ILE A 878 19.57 -25.39 -36.62
C ILE A 878 19.51 -23.87 -36.56
N VAL A 879 19.84 -23.21 -37.67
CA VAL A 879 19.65 -21.76 -37.85
C VAL A 879 18.19 -21.51 -38.20
N PHE A 880 17.58 -20.46 -37.64
CA PHE A 880 16.19 -20.14 -37.95
C PHE A 880 15.91 -18.63 -38.07
N GLN A 881 14.79 -18.32 -38.71
CA GLN A 881 14.17 -17.01 -38.74
C GLN A 881 12.68 -17.15 -38.46
N THR A 882 12.07 -16.06 -37.98
CA THR A 882 10.62 -16.00 -37.82
C THR A 882 10.09 -14.75 -38.51
N HIS A 883 9.26 -14.97 -39.52
CA HIS A 883 8.64 -13.94 -40.34
C HIS A 883 7.22 -13.69 -39.87
N VAL A 884 6.76 -12.45 -39.93
CA VAL A 884 5.34 -12.10 -39.83
C VAL A 884 4.78 -12.11 -41.24
N VAL A 885 3.97 -13.11 -41.56
CA VAL A 885 3.45 -13.35 -42.92
C VAL A 885 2.63 -12.16 -43.41
N ASP A 886 1.74 -11.66 -42.56
CA ASP A 886 0.76 -10.61 -42.87
C ASP A 886 1.43 -9.29 -43.27
N ARG A 887 2.58 -8.98 -42.68
CA ARG A 887 3.33 -7.74 -42.93
C ARG A 887 4.58 -7.92 -43.78
N GLY A 888 4.97 -9.15 -44.10
CA GLY A 888 6.23 -9.43 -44.81
C GLY A 888 7.47 -8.93 -44.06
N THR A 889 7.45 -8.92 -42.72
CA THR A 889 8.55 -8.46 -41.87
C THR A 889 9.21 -9.61 -41.10
N ILE A 890 10.42 -9.40 -40.58
CA ILE A 890 11.14 -10.42 -39.79
C ILE A 890 11.08 -10.06 -38.31
N ALA A 891 10.42 -10.90 -37.51
CA ALA A 891 10.33 -10.74 -36.06
C ALA A 891 11.58 -11.27 -35.35
N ILE A 892 12.09 -12.44 -35.76
CA ILE A 892 13.31 -13.05 -35.21
C ILE A 892 14.33 -13.29 -36.32
N ASN A 893 15.56 -12.85 -36.07
CA ASN A 893 16.70 -13.04 -36.96
C ASN A 893 17.95 -13.40 -36.16
N ASN A 894 19.07 -13.70 -36.85
CA ASN A 894 20.35 -14.06 -36.24
C ASN A 894 20.20 -15.11 -35.13
N ALA A 895 19.44 -16.18 -35.43
CA ALA A 895 18.92 -17.09 -34.43
C ALA A 895 19.28 -18.53 -34.76
N ALA A 896 19.56 -19.31 -33.72
CA ALA A 896 19.82 -20.74 -33.83
C ALA A 896 19.46 -21.48 -32.54
N ILE A 897 19.16 -22.77 -32.69
CA ILE A 897 19.12 -23.73 -31.60
C ILE A 897 20.26 -24.74 -31.76
N LYS A 898 20.79 -25.20 -30.63
CA LYS A 898 21.72 -26.32 -30.55
C LYS A 898 21.01 -27.52 -29.94
N LEU A 899 20.78 -28.56 -30.74
CA LEU A 899 20.05 -29.75 -30.35
C LEU A 899 20.78 -30.52 -29.23
N VAL A 900 20.01 -31.12 -28.32
CA VAL A 900 20.50 -32.18 -27.44
C VAL A 900 20.62 -33.43 -28.31
N GLY A 901 21.77 -34.10 -28.30
CA GLY A 901 21.90 -35.43 -28.94
C GLY A 901 21.00 -36.48 -28.27
N ASP A 902 21.29 -37.78 -28.44
CA ASP A 902 20.50 -38.94 -27.91
C ASP A 902 20.27 -38.97 -26.36
N LYS A 903 20.66 -37.91 -25.63
CA LYS A 903 20.61 -37.81 -24.17
C LYS A 903 19.35 -37.13 -23.60
N ALA A 904 18.50 -36.50 -24.40
CA ALA A 904 17.21 -35.97 -23.94
C ALA A 904 16.10 -37.00 -24.21
N LYS A 905 15.27 -37.31 -23.20
CA LYS A 905 14.01 -38.01 -23.45
C LYS A 905 13.12 -37.15 -24.35
N ILE A 906 12.42 -37.78 -25.31
CA ILE A 906 11.50 -37.16 -26.28
C ILE A 906 10.16 -36.85 -25.63
#